data_AF-A0A3L8BA47-F1
#
_entry.id   AF-A0A3L8BA47-F1
#
_cell.length_a   1.000
_cell.length_b   1.000
_cell.length_c   1.000
_cell.angle_alpha   90.00
_cell.angle_beta   90.00
_cell.angle_gamma   90.00
#
_symmetry.space_group_name_H-M   'P 1'
#
loop_
_entity.id
_entity.type
_entity.pdbx_description
1 polymer ?
#
loop_
_entity_poly.entity_id
_entity_poly.type
_entity_poly.pdbx_seq_one_letter_code
_entity_poly.pdbx_strand_id
1 'polypeptide(L)'
;MWMDFSVAQLFGIGVGYLLLFFLVAYLTEHGYIPARIVRHPATYVLSLGVFASAWAIYGAVGFAHDFGYNFLAYYLGISGAFMLAPIILAPILRLTQTYQLGSLADLLSFRYRSPVVGAVVTITMLVGIMPLLALQIQAVSDAVHILNEDTSQEMLAFVFVLLIIMFAILFGARHISTREKHEGLVVAIAFESLVKLVGFLLLGAIILIDVFGGPAGLNDWLSDHPEQLVSLYQPLEEGPWRALVAAFFVASVAMPHMFHMAFTENLNPRAIMTASWGLPLYLFLIALPVLIIVWAAAKLNIFSNPEYFTLLVPQALESRWLAILGFAAGLSAASGVIIVCTLSLSAMFLNHIVLPMAPFYRRSNLYSWLLWMRRLLITAIILVSYGFYVVMQNKHTLSELGFLAFVATMQFVPGLFGVLLWPKANKDGFLAGLAAGLSVWLFGLLLPVLLGIQFQISAPLLFDDLFPTPNNSYMVATFAIFINSTIFGIVSMLTESSPAEMQAAETCNVDNLRRPQRWELSISSAREFIGRLSKPLGASTARREVELALNDLAMSLDETRPYALRRLRDQLESNLSGLLGPSVAHEIMNGSVPYVIQTNNTDSQDIHFIESRLEEYHDKLTGLAGELDSLRRFHRQTLQDLPVGVCSLGGDGEVLGWNSALEAITRVSPDQILGSQISHLPEPWNSVFSQFIVNESRNQQVEVELEGVHRWISLHKAAIGLGKLNQANSGQVVVVEDTTEVKMLEHHVAHNERLASVGRLAAGVAHEIGNPITGIACLAQNLRYDSKQPEILDSADQILDQTKRISRIVQSLVSFSHSGTTEVAMEPVYVFECAQEAIDLLSLNKEVTQVSFTNLADPNHCVKGDQQRLTQVFINLLSNARDAMSGGGEVKVISHEKDHTIVIDVEDNGSGIAPEVLKRIYEPFVTTKDPGKGTGLGMSLVYSIVEEHYGQIAIHSPLDSEKGGTRVTITLPRYTLLSGENSEVDHEEQHEPHPDR
;
A
#
# COMPACT_ATOMS: atom_id res chain seq x y z
N MET A 1 -12.07 17.46 68.59
CA MET A 1 -10.83 18.25 68.47
C MET A 1 -10.46 18.17 67.00
N TRP A 2 -10.55 19.27 66.25
CA TRP A 2 -10.48 19.24 64.79
C TRP A 2 -9.09 18.74 64.37
N MET A 3 -9.02 17.86 63.36
CA MET A 3 -7.75 17.28 62.91
C MET A 3 -7.00 18.29 62.06
N ASP A 4 -6.15 19.09 62.68
CA ASP A 4 -5.35 20.07 61.94
C ASP A 4 -4.17 19.39 61.24
N PHE A 5 -4.22 19.36 59.91
CA PHE A 5 -3.05 19.04 59.09
C PHE A 5 -2.18 20.28 58.96
N SER A 6 -0.85 20.15 58.95
CA SER A 6 -0.02 21.32 58.62
C SER A 6 -0.06 21.61 57.11
N VAL A 7 -0.07 22.88 56.72
CA VAL A 7 -0.01 23.30 55.31
C VAL A 7 1.18 22.65 54.59
N ALA A 8 2.32 22.55 55.28
CA ALA A 8 3.51 21.90 54.75
C ALA A 8 3.30 20.40 54.44
N GLN A 9 2.49 19.68 55.23
CA GLN A 9 2.14 18.29 54.96
C GLN A 9 1.24 18.16 53.73
N LEU A 10 0.16 18.94 53.65
CA LEU A 10 -0.77 18.90 52.51
C LEU A 10 -0.07 19.32 51.21
N PHE A 11 0.76 20.37 51.28
CA PHE A 11 1.58 20.81 50.15
C PHE A 11 2.63 19.76 49.76
N GLY A 12 3.30 19.14 50.73
CA GLY A 12 4.26 18.06 50.49
C GLY A 12 3.62 16.84 49.82
N ILE A 13 2.41 16.46 50.24
CA ILE A 13 1.61 15.41 49.59
C ILE A 13 1.29 15.81 48.15
N GLY A 14 0.83 17.04 47.92
CA GLY A 14 0.44 17.48 46.59
C GLY A 14 1.60 17.61 45.61
N VAL A 15 2.72 18.20 46.04
CA VAL A 15 3.95 18.27 45.23
C VAL A 15 4.52 16.87 45.02
N GLY A 16 4.53 16.02 46.04
CA GLY A 16 4.98 14.63 45.93
C GLY A 16 4.17 13.85 44.90
N TYR A 17 2.84 14.04 44.87
CA TYR A 17 1.97 13.46 43.88
C TYR A 17 2.28 13.96 42.46
N LEU A 18 2.39 15.28 42.25
CA LEU A 18 2.72 15.85 40.93
C LEU A 18 4.11 15.43 40.43
N LEU A 19 5.09 15.29 41.34
CA LEU A 19 6.41 14.74 41.01
C LEU A 19 6.34 13.27 40.62
N LEU A 20 5.53 12.46 41.32
CA LEU A 20 5.30 11.07 40.95
C LEU A 20 4.64 10.96 39.57
N PHE A 21 3.65 11.81 39.31
CA PHE A 21 3.00 11.93 38.00
C PHE A 21 4.03 12.24 36.90
N PHE A 22 4.91 13.23 37.12
CA PHE A 22 6.00 13.56 36.20
C PHE A 22 7.01 12.42 36.04
N LEU A 23 7.36 11.74 37.13
CA LEU A 23 8.30 10.62 37.11
C LEU A 23 7.77 9.49 36.22
N VAL A 24 6.50 9.12 36.33
CA VAL A 24 5.89 8.07 35.50
C VAL A 24 5.96 8.44 34.01
N ALA A 25 5.66 9.69 33.67
CA ALA A 25 5.79 10.16 32.29
C ALA A 25 7.24 10.13 31.80
N TYR A 26 8.18 10.64 32.60
CA TYR A 26 9.60 10.66 32.29
C TYR A 26 10.16 9.24 32.06
N LEU A 27 9.81 8.30 32.93
CA LEU A 27 10.21 6.89 32.82
C LEU A 27 9.67 6.23 31.55
N THR A 28 8.45 6.60 31.14
CA THR A 28 7.85 6.13 29.89
C THR A 28 8.59 6.67 28.68
N GLU A 29 8.87 7.99 28.64
CA GLU A 29 9.57 8.65 27.52
C GLU A 29 10.99 8.09 27.32
N HIS A 30 11.69 7.71 28.40
CA HIS A 30 13.03 7.13 28.33
C HIS A 30 13.04 5.61 28.09
N GLY A 31 11.87 5.00 27.90
CA GLY A 31 11.75 3.57 27.59
C GLY A 31 12.00 2.63 28.78
N TYR A 32 12.01 3.14 30.02
CA TYR A 32 12.14 2.30 31.22
C TYR A 32 10.87 1.49 31.50
N ILE A 33 9.70 1.99 31.08
CA ILE A 33 8.46 1.24 31.15
C ILE A 33 8.34 0.34 29.90
N PRO A 34 8.13 -0.98 30.05
CA PRO A 34 8.01 -1.89 28.92
C PRO A 34 6.95 -1.46 27.91
N ALA A 35 7.30 -1.47 26.61
CA ALA A 35 6.38 -1.10 25.52
C ALA A 35 5.06 -1.90 25.52
N ARG A 36 5.07 -3.13 26.07
CA ARG A 36 3.87 -3.96 26.26
C ARG A 36 2.83 -3.29 27.17
N ILE A 37 3.26 -2.57 28.21
CA ILE A 37 2.38 -1.84 29.14
C ILE A 37 1.91 -0.55 28.46
N VAL A 38 2.84 0.20 27.86
CA VAL A 38 2.55 1.49 27.20
C VAL A 38 1.46 1.34 26.12
N ARG A 39 1.55 0.29 25.31
CA ARG A 39 0.64 0.05 24.18
C ARG A 39 -0.53 -0.89 24.52
N HIS A 40 -0.68 -1.27 25.79
CA HIS A 40 -1.77 -2.14 26.21
C HIS A 40 -3.13 -1.41 26.10
N PRO A 41 -4.20 -2.06 25.62
CA PRO A 41 -5.52 -1.44 25.53
C PRO A 41 -6.03 -0.89 26.87
N ALA A 42 -5.73 -1.56 27.99
CA ALA A 42 -6.14 -1.09 29.33
C ALA A 42 -5.51 0.26 29.71
N THR A 43 -4.28 0.54 29.27
CA THR A 43 -3.62 1.84 29.50
C THR A 43 -4.40 2.95 28.81
N TYR A 44 -4.83 2.72 27.57
CA TYR A 44 -5.69 3.65 26.86
C TYR A 44 -7.05 3.85 27.58
N VAL A 45 -7.71 2.77 27.99
CA VAL A 45 -8.98 2.85 28.76
C VAL A 45 -8.83 3.65 30.04
N LEU A 46 -7.78 3.38 30.83
CA LEU A 46 -7.52 4.11 32.07
C LEU A 46 -7.16 5.57 31.80
N SER A 47 -6.47 5.88 30.70
CA SER A 47 -6.14 7.26 30.33
C SER A 47 -7.39 8.11 30.02
N LEU A 48 -8.47 7.50 29.52
CA LEU A 48 -9.78 8.16 29.34
C LEU A 48 -10.46 8.45 30.69
N GLY A 49 -9.98 7.84 31.77
CA GLY A 49 -10.36 8.15 33.15
C GLY A 49 -10.01 9.58 33.58
N VAL A 50 -9.28 10.36 32.75
CA VAL A 50 -9.12 11.81 32.94
C VAL A 50 -10.48 12.53 33.01
N PHE A 51 -11.54 11.98 32.40
CA PHE A 51 -12.87 12.59 32.49
C PHE A 51 -13.38 12.67 33.92
N ALA A 52 -13.02 11.68 34.75
CA ALA A 52 -13.33 11.65 36.18
C ALA A 52 -12.50 12.73 36.90
N SER A 53 -13.01 13.96 36.80
CA SER A 53 -12.45 15.19 37.35
C SER A 53 -12.82 15.35 38.83
N ALA A 54 -12.49 16.49 39.44
CA ALA A 54 -12.97 16.82 40.78
C ALA A 54 -14.51 16.76 40.87
N TRP A 55 -15.22 16.89 39.74
CA TRP A 55 -16.65 16.61 39.65
C TRP A 55 -16.98 15.18 40.10
N ALA A 56 -16.29 14.15 39.61
CA ALA A 56 -16.64 12.76 39.91
C ALA A 56 -16.42 12.38 41.39
N ILE A 57 -15.50 13.07 42.07
CA ILE A 57 -15.09 12.75 43.45
C ILE A 57 -15.81 13.63 44.49
N TYR A 58 -15.98 14.92 44.20
CA TYR A 58 -16.63 15.89 45.10
C TYR A 58 -18.00 16.29 44.58
N GLY A 59 -18.07 16.83 43.36
CA GLY A 59 -19.32 17.34 42.78
C GLY A 59 -20.43 16.30 42.69
N ALA A 60 -20.12 15.04 42.39
CA ALA A 60 -21.08 13.95 42.27
C ALA A 60 -21.71 13.58 43.62
N VAL A 61 -20.97 13.75 44.72
CA VAL A 61 -21.47 13.50 46.08
C VAL A 61 -22.45 14.59 46.49
N GLY A 62 -22.11 15.86 46.23
CA GLY A 62 -23.04 16.98 46.44
C GLY A 62 -24.28 16.87 45.55
N PHE A 63 -24.09 16.55 44.28
CA PHE A 63 -25.20 16.37 43.34
C PHE A 63 -26.10 15.18 43.70
N ALA A 64 -25.55 14.10 44.27
CA ALA A 64 -26.34 12.97 44.78
C ALA A 64 -27.16 13.34 46.02
N HIS A 65 -26.63 14.20 46.89
CA HIS A 65 -27.37 14.74 48.03
C HIS A 65 -28.55 15.61 47.59
N ASP A 66 -28.32 16.51 46.62
CA ASP A 66 -29.34 17.50 46.22
C ASP A 66 -30.34 16.96 45.18
N PHE A 67 -29.90 16.06 44.29
CA PHE A 67 -30.70 15.57 43.15
C PHE A 67 -30.83 14.04 43.09
N GLY A 68 -30.51 13.33 44.17
CA GLY A 68 -30.72 11.88 44.26
C GLY A 68 -30.02 11.11 43.15
N TYR A 69 -30.68 10.12 42.55
CA TYR A 69 -30.13 9.29 41.47
C TYR A 69 -29.76 10.05 40.19
N ASN A 70 -30.13 11.32 40.02
CA ASN A 70 -29.75 12.10 38.84
C ASN A 70 -28.23 12.26 38.71
N PHE A 71 -27.45 12.10 39.78
CA PHE A 71 -25.98 12.09 39.71
C PHE A 71 -25.45 11.02 38.75
N LEU A 72 -26.20 9.93 38.57
CA LEU A 72 -25.83 8.84 37.67
C LEU A 72 -25.86 9.29 36.19
N ALA A 73 -26.55 10.40 35.87
CA ALA A 73 -26.56 10.98 34.52
C ALA A 73 -25.15 11.30 34.01
N TYR A 74 -24.24 11.73 34.91
CA TYR A 74 -22.83 11.95 34.60
C TYR A 74 -22.18 10.69 34.05
N TYR A 75 -22.27 9.59 34.79
CA TYR A 75 -21.67 8.31 34.44
C TYR A 75 -22.35 7.66 33.22
N LEU A 76 -23.69 7.75 33.14
CA LEU A 76 -24.48 7.18 32.05
C LEU A 76 -24.25 7.87 30.71
N GLY A 77 -24.15 9.19 30.68
CA GLY A 77 -23.96 9.94 29.43
C GLY A 77 -22.66 9.55 28.73
N ILE A 78 -21.54 9.58 29.47
CA ILE A 78 -20.22 9.20 28.93
C ILE A 78 -20.22 7.73 28.53
N SER A 79 -20.78 6.86 29.39
CA SER A 79 -20.85 5.43 29.11
C SER A 79 -21.64 5.15 27.84
N GLY A 80 -22.76 5.86 27.63
CA GLY A 80 -23.56 5.76 26.41
C GLY A 80 -22.77 6.14 25.16
N ALA A 81 -21.95 7.19 25.22
CA ALA A 81 -21.13 7.61 24.07
C ALA A 81 -20.09 6.55 23.71
N PHE A 82 -19.43 5.95 24.70
CA PHE A 82 -18.43 4.91 24.48
C PHE A 82 -19.05 3.55 24.12
N MET A 83 -20.21 3.20 24.65
CA MET A 83 -20.96 2.02 24.19
C MET A 83 -21.33 2.14 22.71
N LEU A 84 -21.64 3.36 22.24
CA LEU A 84 -21.86 3.68 20.82
C LEU A 84 -20.56 3.98 20.06
N ALA A 85 -19.38 3.66 20.61
CA ALA A 85 -18.10 3.94 19.97
C ALA A 85 -17.97 3.44 18.53
N PRO A 86 -18.43 2.23 18.15
CA PRO A 86 -18.32 1.77 16.77
C PRO A 86 -19.06 2.65 15.76
N ILE A 87 -20.15 3.30 16.19
CA ILE A 87 -21.04 4.08 15.33
C ILE A 87 -20.62 5.55 15.31
N ILE A 88 -20.28 6.13 16.46
CA ILE A 88 -20.06 7.58 16.59
C ILE A 88 -18.57 7.92 16.68
N LEU A 89 -17.85 7.25 17.60
CA LEU A 89 -16.45 7.60 17.90
C LEU A 89 -15.48 7.04 16.87
N ALA A 90 -15.69 5.84 16.34
CA ALA A 90 -14.79 5.19 15.40
C ALA A 90 -14.69 5.92 14.05
N PRO A 91 -15.77 6.45 13.46
CA PRO A 91 -15.68 7.36 12.31
C PRO A 91 -14.82 8.61 12.59
N ILE A 92 -15.04 9.27 13.73
CA ILE A 92 -14.27 10.46 14.12
C ILE A 92 -12.78 10.09 14.30
N LEU A 93 -12.49 8.95 14.94
CA LEU A 93 -11.12 8.45 15.09
C LEU A 93 -10.44 8.21 13.74
N ARG A 94 -11.16 7.62 12.76
CA ARG A 94 -10.61 7.42 11.42
C ARG A 94 -10.27 8.74 10.74
N LEU A 95 -11.16 9.73 10.81
CA LEU A 95 -10.93 11.05 10.22
C LEU A 95 -9.74 11.77 10.88
N THR A 96 -9.69 11.78 12.21
CA THR A 96 -8.62 12.42 12.97
C THR A 96 -7.26 11.76 12.70
N GLN A 97 -7.20 10.44 12.57
CA GLN A 97 -5.96 9.73 12.23
C GLN A 97 -5.55 9.92 10.77
N THR A 98 -6.50 9.88 9.84
CA THR A 98 -6.21 9.98 8.40
C THR A 98 -5.73 11.39 8.03
N TYR A 99 -6.37 12.42 8.59
CA TYR A 99 -6.09 13.83 8.30
C TYR A 99 -5.26 14.54 9.38
N GLN A 100 -4.73 13.80 10.36
CA GLN A 100 -3.93 14.32 11.49
C GLN A 100 -4.60 15.51 12.21
N LEU A 101 -5.91 15.40 12.43
CA LEU A 101 -6.70 16.46 13.08
C LEU A 101 -6.49 16.38 14.59
N GLY A 102 -5.97 17.46 15.18
CA GLY A 102 -5.53 17.52 16.58
C GLY A 102 -6.61 17.97 17.58
N SER A 103 -7.77 18.41 17.11
CA SER A 103 -8.80 19.01 17.96
C SER A 103 -10.18 19.03 17.31
N LEU A 104 -11.21 19.33 18.10
CA LEU A 104 -12.56 19.54 17.59
C LEU A 104 -12.62 20.73 16.61
N ALA A 105 -11.83 21.77 16.85
CA ALA A 105 -11.74 22.92 15.94
C ALA A 105 -11.14 22.52 14.58
N ASP A 106 -10.13 21.64 14.58
CA ASP A 106 -9.57 21.09 13.34
C ASP A 106 -10.61 20.27 12.58
N LEU A 107 -11.37 19.42 13.28
CA LEU A 107 -12.43 18.60 12.67
C LEU A 107 -13.51 19.45 12.00
N LEU A 108 -14.02 20.47 12.69
CA LEU A 108 -15.06 21.34 12.14
C LEU A 108 -14.51 22.28 11.06
N SER A 109 -13.30 22.83 11.24
CA SER A 109 -12.64 23.66 10.21
C SER A 109 -12.37 22.85 8.94
N PHE A 110 -11.98 21.58 9.07
CA PHE A 110 -11.80 20.65 7.96
C PHE A 110 -13.13 20.37 7.25
N ARG A 111 -14.18 20.00 7.98
CA ARG A 111 -15.51 19.69 7.44
C ARG A 111 -16.15 20.86 6.68
N TYR A 112 -16.02 22.08 7.20
CA TYR A 112 -16.63 23.28 6.64
C TYR A 112 -15.67 24.11 5.77
N ARG A 113 -14.43 23.63 5.56
CA ARG A 113 -13.35 24.28 4.80
C ARG A 113 -13.23 25.78 5.08
N SER A 114 -13.24 26.14 6.37
CA SER A 114 -13.20 27.54 6.79
C SER A 114 -12.27 27.73 8.00
N PRO A 115 -11.26 28.61 7.92
CA PRO A 115 -10.42 28.93 9.08
C PRO A 115 -11.20 29.72 10.14
N VAL A 116 -12.21 30.49 9.74
CA VAL A 116 -13.08 31.25 10.65
C VAL A 116 -13.85 30.30 11.57
N VAL A 117 -14.32 29.16 11.04
CA VAL A 117 -15.00 28.13 11.85
C VAL A 117 -14.09 27.61 12.95
N GLY A 118 -12.83 27.28 12.63
CA GLY A 118 -11.85 26.82 13.62
C GLY A 118 -11.55 27.88 14.69
N ALA A 119 -11.41 29.15 14.30
CA ALA A 119 -11.20 30.27 15.23
C ALA A 119 -12.40 30.48 16.17
N VAL A 120 -13.63 30.50 15.64
CA VAL A 120 -14.85 30.68 16.44
C VAL A 120 -15.06 29.52 17.41
N VAL A 121 -14.86 28.28 16.97
CA VAL A 121 -14.94 27.09 17.84
C VAL A 121 -13.89 27.18 18.94
N THR A 122 -12.67 27.61 18.64
CA THR A 122 -11.58 27.74 19.62
C THR A 122 -11.89 28.80 20.69
N ILE A 123 -12.35 29.99 20.29
CA ILE A 123 -12.72 31.06 21.25
C ILE A 123 -13.88 30.61 22.12
N THR A 124 -14.90 30.03 21.50
CA THR A 124 -16.08 29.52 22.21
C THR A 124 -15.69 28.45 23.21
N MET A 125 -14.84 27.50 22.80
CA MET A 125 -14.38 26.42 23.67
C MET A 125 -13.57 26.95 24.85
N LEU A 126 -12.71 27.94 24.63
CA LEU A 126 -11.96 28.60 25.71
C LEU A 126 -12.92 29.19 26.75
N VAL A 127 -13.89 30.00 26.31
CA VAL A 127 -14.87 30.65 27.21
C VAL A 127 -15.75 29.61 27.92
N GLY A 128 -16.22 28.60 27.18
CA GLY A 128 -17.08 27.54 27.72
C GLY A 128 -16.40 26.66 28.78
N ILE A 129 -15.08 26.55 28.76
CA ILE A 129 -14.32 25.70 29.70
C ILE A 129 -13.80 26.44 30.92
N MET A 130 -13.78 27.78 30.92
CA MET A 130 -13.36 28.55 32.09
C MET A 130 -14.07 28.12 33.38
N PRO A 131 -15.40 27.89 33.40
CA PRO A 131 -16.09 27.39 34.60
C PRO A 131 -15.58 26.02 35.05
N LEU A 132 -15.26 25.11 34.12
CA LEU A 132 -14.72 23.79 34.43
C LEU A 132 -13.32 23.86 35.04
N LEU A 133 -12.45 24.73 34.52
CA LEU A 133 -11.10 24.93 35.08
C LEU A 133 -11.15 25.63 36.43
N ALA A 134 -12.04 26.62 36.60
CA ALA A 134 -12.28 27.26 37.88
C ALA A 134 -12.82 26.29 38.92
N LEU A 135 -13.72 25.37 38.54
CA LEU A 135 -14.19 24.28 39.39
C LEU A 135 -13.03 23.45 39.93
N GLN A 136 -12.08 23.06 39.07
CA GLN A 136 -10.93 22.27 39.51
C GLN A 136 -10.05 23.03 40.52
N ILE A 137 -9.85 24.33 40.32
CA ILE A 137 -9.09 25.20 41.24
C ILE A 137 -9.82 25.32 42.58
N GLN A 138 -11.14 25.57 42.55
CA GLN A 138 -11.99 25.68 43.73
C GLN A 138 -11.99 24.39 44.54
N ALA A 139 -12.18 23.25 43.88
CA ALA A 139 -12.19 21.93 44.53
C ALA A 139 -10.92 21.64 45.33
N VAL A 140 -9.74 22.01 44.81
CA VAL A 140 -8.46 21.80 45.51
C VAL A 140 -8.28 22.82 46.64
N SER A 141 -8.60 24.09 46.39
CA SER A 141 -8.45 25.16 47.38
C SER A 141 -9.33 24.91 48.61
N ASP A 142 -10.60 24.61 48.39
CA ASP A 142 -11.58 24.34 49.44
C ASP A 142 -11.24 23.05 50.20
N ALA A 143 -10.79 22.01 49.49
CA ALA A 143 -10.36 20.76 50.12
C ALA A 143 -9.19 20.97 51.09
N VAL A 144 -8.20 21.80 50.73
CA VAL A 144 -7.10 22.14 51.63
C VAL A 144 -7.58 22.98 52.81
N HIS A 145 -8.47 23.95 52.56
CA HIS A 145 -9.03 24.80 53.61
C HIS A 145 -9.88 24.01 54.63
N ILE A 146 -10.64 23.00 54.18
CA ILE A 146 -11.42 22.12 55.08
C ILE A 146 -10.50 21.30 56.00
N LEU A 147 -9.31 20.95 55.54
CA LEU A 147 -8.31 20.20 56.31
C LEU A 147 -7.38 21.09 57.15
N ASN A 148 -7.33 22.38 56.88
CA ASN A 148 -6.58 23.39 57.62
C ASN A 148 -7.27 24.77 57.49
N GLU A 149 -7.98 25.18 58.54
CA GLU A 149 -8.75 26.44 58.56
C GLU A 149 -7.88 27.70 58.71
N ASP A 150 -6.61 27.56 59.09
CA ASP A 150 -5.72 28.69 59.40
C ASP A 150 -5.18 29.42 58.15
N THR A 151 -5.43 28.89 56.95
CA THR A 151 -4.83 29.38 55.70
C THR A 151 -5.87 29.99 54.77
N SER A 152 -5.54 31.14 54.14
CA SER A 152 -6.48 31.76 53.21
C SER A 152 -6.66 30.94 51.92
N GLN A 153 -7.92 30.70 51.54
CA GLN A 153 -8.30 30.01 50.30
C GLN A 153 -7.65 30.63 49.05
N GLU A 154 -7.58 31.97 48.98
CA GLU A 154 -6.97 32.67 47.85
C GLU A 154 -5.48 32.32 47.69
N MET A 155 -4.74 32.27 48.81
CA MET A 155 -3.31 31.92 48.78
C MET A 155 -3.11 30.46 48.35
N LEU A 156 -3.96 29.55 48.83
CA LEU A 156 -3.93 28.14 48.46
C LEU A 156 -4.18 27.95 46.97
N ALA A 157 -5.22 28.59 46.43
CA ALA A 157 -5.53 28.56 45.00
C ALA A 157 -4.40 29.14 44.15
N PHE A 158 -3.82 30.27 44.56
CA PHE A 158 -2.69 30.89 43.85
C PHE A 158 -1.46 29.99 43.79
N VAL A 159 -1.09 29.38 44.92
CA VAL A 159 0.05 28.45 45.01
C VAL A 159 -0.19 27.21 44.15
N PHE A 160 -1.40 26.65 44.19
CA PHE A 160 -1.78 25.52 43.35
C PHE A 160 -1.68 25.86 41.86
N VAL A 161 -2.19 27.02 41.45
CA VAL A 161 -2.09 27.51 40.07
C VAL A 161 -0.64 27.66 39.61
N LEU A 162 0.24 28.21 40.45
CA LEU A 162 1.66 28.35 40.11
C LEU A 162 2.34 26.99 39.91
N LEU A 163 2.04 26.01 40.77
CA LEU A 163 2.52 24.64 40.61
C LEU A 163 2.00 24.02 39.30
N ILE A 164 0.71 24.12 39.03
CA ILE A 164 0.11 23.55 37.82
C ILE A 164 0.66 24.21 36.56
N ILE A 165 0.93 25.52 36.53
CA ILE A 165 1.60 26.18 35.41
C ILE A 165 3.00 25.58 35.17
N MET A 166 3.79 25.42 36.24
CA MET A 166 5.12 24.84 36.15
C MET A 166 5.07 23.42 35.56
N PHE A 167 4.21 22.55 36.09
CA PHE A 167 4.06 21.19 35.59
C PHE A 167 3.48 21.15 34.17
N ALA A 168 2.43 21.92 33.87
CA ALA A 168 1.84 21.97 32.54
C ALA A 168 2.85 22.44 31.47
N ILE A 169 3.76 23.36 31.80
CA ILE A 169 4.85 23.77 30.90
C ILE A 169 5.87 22.65 30.69
N LEU A 170 6.27 21.95 31.76
CA LEU A 170 7.23 20.84 31.70
C LEU A 170 6.74 19.73 30.76
N PHE A 171 5.43 19.46 30.77
CA PHE A 171 4.78 18.48 29.90
C PHE A 171 4.46 19.03 28.50
N GLY A 172 3.76 20.16 28.42
CA GLY A 172 3.15 20.65 27.18
C GLY A 172 4.10 21.36 26.21
N ALA A 173 5.26 21.80 26.67
CA ALA A 173 6.22 22.57 25.88
C ALA A 173 7.55 21.86 25.61
N ARG A 174 7.56 20.52 25.65
CA ARG A 174 8.68 19.67 25.20
C ARG A 174 8.57 19.31 23.73
N HIS A 175 7.38 18.95 23.25
CA HIS A 175 7.16 18.45 21.89
C HIS A 175 6.26 19.42 21.10
N ILE A 176 6.70 19.84 19.91
CA ILE A 176 5.99 20.84 19.09
C ILE A 176 4.96 20.18 18.20
N SER A 177 5.34 19.05 17.59
CA SER A 177 4.48 18.35 16.64
C SER A 177 3.44 17.50 17.36
N THR A 178 2.22 17.48 16.85
CA THR A 178 1.19 16.50 17.25
C THR A 178 1.49 15.09 16.74
N ARG A 179 2.59 14.93 15.97
CA ARG A 179 3.06 13.67 15.38
C ARG A 179 3.84 12.82 16.40
N GLU A 180 4.52 13.46 17.34
CA GLU A 180 5.13 12.81 18.50
C GLU A 180 4.01 12.54 19.52
N LYS A 181 3.42 11.34 19.46
CA LYS A 181 2.41 10.92 20.44
C LYS A 181 3.01 10.98 21.84
N HIS A 182 2.31 11.58 22.79
CA HIS A 182 2.78 11.75 24.16
C HIS A 182 2.56 10.44 24.94
N GLU A 183 3.31 9.39 24.59
CA GLU A 183 3.22 8.07 25.25
C GLU A 183 3.36 8.23 26.78
N GLY A 184 4.26 9.12 27.24
CA GLY A 184 4.44 9.43 28.65
C GLY A 184 3.24 10.11 29.32
N LEU A 185 2.54 11.01 28.62
CA LEU A 185 1.34 11.67 29.15
C LEU A 185 0.19 10.66 29.32
N VAL A 186 -0.04 9.81 28.32
CA VAL A 186 -1.09 8.78 28.35
C VAL A 186 -0.89 7.83 29.53
N VAL A 187 0.33 7.32 29.72
CA VAL A 187 0.65 6.39 30.82
C VAL A 187 0.54 7.08 32.19
N ALA A 188 0.98 8.33 32.32
CA ALA A 188 0.87 9.08 33.57
C ALA A 188 -0.60 9.29 33.97
N ILE A 189 -1.47 9.66 33.02
CA ILE A 189 -2.92 9.80 33.26
C ILE A 189 -3.55 8.44 33.59
N ALA A 190 -3.16 7.36 32.90
CA ALA A 190 -3.66 6.02 33.20
C ALA A 190 -3.31 5.57 34.63
N PHE A 191 -2.06 5.82 35.06
CA PHE A 191 -1.62 5.58 36.43
C PHE A 191 -2.41 6.42 37.43
N GLU A 192 -2.56 7.70 37.15
CA GLU A 192 -3.35 8.64 37.94
C GLU A 192 -4.80 8.16 38.11
N SER A 193 -5.47 7.76 37.03
CA SER A 193 -6.84 7.24 37.06
C SER A 193 -6.96 5.93 37.84
N LEU A 194 -5.95 5.07 37.79
CA LEU A 194 -5.89 3.87 38.62
C LEU A 194 -5.80 4.23 40.12
N VAL A 195 -4.97 5.21 40.48
CA VAL A 195 -4.85 5.72 41.85
C VAL A 195 -6.18 6.29 42.35
N LYS A 196 -6.87 7.09 41.53
CA LYS A 196 -8.22 7.62 41.84
C LYS A 196 -9.21 6.50 42.12
N LEU A 197 -9.28 5.53 41.22
CA LEU A 197 -10.22 4.42 41.30
C LEU A 197 -9.99 3.60 42.58
N VAL A 198 -8.75 3.16 42.80
CA VAL A 198 -8.40 2.34 43.98
C VAL A 198 -8.62 3.13 45.25
N GLY A 199 -8.19 4.41 45.30
CA GLY A 199 -8.42 5.28 46.44
C GLY A 199 -9.91 5.40 46.74
N PHE A 200 -10.71 5.86 45.79
CA PHE A 200 -12.12 6.13 46.03
C PHE A 200 -12.92 4.87 46.42
N LEU A 201 -12.62 3.71 45.83
CA LEU A 201 -13.21 2.43 46.23
C LEU A 201 -12.81 2.02 47.65
N LEU A 202 -11.53 2.16 48.02
CA LEU A 202 -11.06 1.86 49.38
C LEU A 202 -11.74 2.79 50.40
N LEU A 203 -11.86 4.08 50.08
CA LEU A 203 -12.56 5.06 50.92
C LEU A 203 -14.01 4.63 51.17
N GLY A 204 -14.76 4.31 50.11
CA GLY A 204 -16.15 3.84 50.22
C GLY A 204 -16.29 2.54 50.99
N ALA A 205 -15.41 1.56 50.74
CA ALA A 205 -15.44 0.27 51.42
C ALA A 205 -15.18 0.40 52.92
N ILE A 206 -14.26 1.28 53.32
CA ILE A 206 -13.93 1.49 54.73
C ILE A 206 -15.01 2.29 55.43
N ILE A 207 -15.54 3.33 54.79
CA ILE A 207 -16.71 4.06 55.32
C ILE A 207 -17.90 3.09 55.51
N LEU A 208 -18.13 2.18 54.57
CA LEU A 208 -19.18 1.16 54.71
C LEU A 208 -18.97 0.27 55.95
N ILE A 209 -17.73 -0.12 56.25
CA ILE A 209 -17.41 -0.96 57.41
C ILE A 209 -17.48 -0.16 58.70
N ASP A 210 -16.81 1.00 58.78
CA ASP A 210 -16.65 1.77 60.01
C ASP A 210 -17.94 2.48 60.43
N VAL A 211 -18.72 3.00 59.47
CA VAL A 211 -19.97 3.72 59.76
C VAL A 211 -21.16 2.78 59.90
N PHE A 212 -21.24 1.72 59.08
CA PHE A 212 -22.42 0.85 59.03
C PHE A 212 -22.20 -0.56 59.57
N GLY A 213 -20.96 -1.00 59.85
CA GLY A 213 -20.68 -2.38 60.23
C GLY A 213 -20.72 -3.36 59.05
N GLY A 214 -20.64 -2.85 57.81
CA GLY A 214 -20.69 -3.63 56.57
C GLY A 214 -22.05 -3.57 55.85
N PRO A 215 -22.21 -4.33 54.74
CA PRO A 215 -23.40 -4.27 53.89
C PRO A 215 -24.72 -4.61 54.60
N ALA A 216 -24.69 -5.55 55.53
CA ALA A 216 -25.88 -5.93 56.30
C ALA A 216 -26.35 -4.78 57.20
N GLY A 217 -25.43 -4.15 57.94
CA GLY A 217 -25.78 -3.02 58.81
C GLY A 217 -26.17 -1.76 58.04
N LEU A 218 -25.70 -1.57 56.80
CA LEU A 218 -26.22 -0.54 55.91
C LEU A 218 -27.68 -0.83 55.54
N ASN A 219 -27.99 -2.08 55.16
CA ASN A 219 -29.36 -2.47 54.81
C ASN A 219 -30.32 -2.31 56.01
N ASP A 220 -29.88 -2.67 57.21
CA ASP A 220 -30.66 -2.49 58.44
C ASP A 220 -30.93 -1.00 58.68
N TRP A 221 -29.89 -0.15 58.59
CA TRP A 221 -30.03 1.30 58.78
C TRP A 221 -30.96 1.95 57.75
N LEU A 222 -30.87 1.55 56.47
CA LEU A 222 -31.76 2.03 55.40
C LEU A 222 -33.21 1.57 55.59
N SER A 223 -33.41 0.38 56.17
CA SER A 223 -34.76 -0.11 56.51
C SER A 223 -35.39 0.71 57.63
N ASP A 224 -34.58 1.19 58.57
CA ASP A 224 -35.00 2.07 59.66
C ASP A 224 -35.22 3.54 59.23
N HIS A 225 -34.60 3.96 58.11
CA HIS A 225 -34.63 5.33 57.57
C HIS A 225 -35.11 5.37 56.10
N PRO A 226 -36.35 4.94 55.82
CA PRO A 226 -36.86 4.84 54.44
C PRO A 226 -36.88 6.20 53.71
N GLU A 227 -36.92 7.32 54.43
CA GLU A 227 -36.84 8.66 53.87
C GLU A 227 -35.55 8.91 53.06
N GLN A 228 -34.44 8.25 53.43
CA GLN A 228 -33.16 8.34 52.72
C GLN A 228 -33.18 7.64 51.36
N LEU A 229 -34.07 6.66 51.17
CA LEU A 229 -34.30 6.02 49.89
C LEU A 229 -35.28 6.86 49.05
N VAL A 230 -36.35 7.38 49.66
CA VAL A 230 -37.36 8.21 48.97
C VAL A 230 -36.74 9.48 48.39
N SER A 231 -35.82 10.13 49.12
CA SER A 231 -35.11 11.33 48.67
C SER A 231 -34.27 11.09 47.40
N LEU A 232 -33.84 9.85 47.14
CA LEU A 232 -33.12 9.51 45.91
C LEU A 232 -34.04 9.42 44.67
N TYR A 233 -35.32 9.06 44.86
CA TYR A 233 -36.29 8.84 43.78
C TYR A 233 -37.07 10.09 43.40
N GLN A 234 -37.46 10.94 44.35
CA GLN A 234 -38.27 12.13 44.05
C GLN A 234 -37.70 13.02 42.91
N PRO A 235 -36.39 13.31 42.88
CA PRO A 235 -35.82 14.13 41.81
C PRO A 235 -35.83 13.50 40.41
N LEU A 236 -36.08 12.20 40.25
CA LEU A 236 -36.16 11.53 38.94
C LEU A 236 -37.48 11.82 38.22
N GLU A 237 -38.56 12.06 38.95
CA GLU A 237 -39.89 12.28 38.37
C GLU A 237 -40.05 13.68 37.77
N GLU A 238 -39.40 14.68 38.40
CA GLU A 238 -39.47 16.09 37.99
C GLU A 238 -38.17 16.62 37.36
N GLY A 239 -37.08 15.84 37.40
CA GLY A 239 -35.74 16.29 37.06
C GLY A 239 -35.37 16.24 35.57
N PRO A 240 -34.44 17.09 35.12
CA PRO A 240 -33.97 17.20 33.74
C PRO A 240 -32.92 16.13 33.39
N TRP A 241 -33.04 14.93 33.96
CA TRP A 241 -32.03 13.87 33.84
C TRP A 241 -31.72 13.52 32.38
N ARG A 242 -32.72 13.62 31.49
CA ARG A 242 -32.55 13.41 30.05
C ARG A 242 -31.60 14.42 29.41
N ALA A 243 -31.76 15.70 29.76
CA ALA A 243 -30.90 16.78 29.26
C ALA A 243 -29.48 16.64 29.82
N LEU A 244 -29.35 16.24 31.08
CA LEU A 244 -28.05 15.95 31.71
C LEU A 244 -27.34 14.77 31.06
N VAL A 245 -28.01 13.64 30.84
CA VAL A 245 -27.43 12.49 30.14
C VAL A 245 -26.94 12.89 28.75
N ALA A 246 -27.74 13.67 28.00
CA ALA A 246 -27.31 14.20 26.71
C ALA A 246 -26.09 15.14 26.85
N ALA A 247 -26.03 15.95 27.91
CA ALA A 247 -24.90 16.87 28.16
C ALA A 247 -23.60 16.12 28.35
N PHE A 248 -23.61 15.11 29.22
CA PHE A 248 -22.44 14.30 29.52
C PHE A 248 -22.05 13.38 28.36
N PHE A 249 -23.04 12.88 27.60
CA PHE A 249 -22.80 12.16 26.36
C PHE A 249 -22.00 13.02 25.38
N VAL A 250 -22.43 14.26 25.16
CA VAL A 250 -21.76 15.15 24.23
C VAL A 250 -20.41 15.59 24.77
N ALA A 251 -20.31 15.91 26.06
CA ALA A 251 -19.07 16.33 26.69
C ALA A 251 -17.95 15.30 26.49
N SER A 252 -18.28 14.00 26.46
CA SER A 252 -17.32 12.92 26.18
C SER A 252 -16.65 13.00 24.81
N VAL A 253 -17.26 13.68 23.84
CA VAL A 253 -16.72 13.87 22.48
C VAL A 253 -16.23 15.29 22.28
N ALA A 254 -16.98 16.30 22.75
CA ALA A 254 -16.74 17.70 22.42
C ALA A 254 -15.69 18.37 23.31
N MET A 255 -15.53 17.95 24.58
CA MET A 255 -14.54 18.57 25.47
C MET A 255 -13.12 18.34 24.95
N PRO A 256 -12.24 19.35 24.98
CA PRO A 256 -10.95 19.30 24.30
C PRO A 256 -9.97 18.34 24.96
N HIS A 257 -10.06 18.12 26.27
CA HIS A 257 -9.24 17.09 26.93
C HIS A 257 -9.71 15.68 26.53
N MET A 258 -11.02 15.45 26.40
CA MET A 258 -11.55 14.17 25.95
C MET A 258 -11.29 13.92 24.48
N PHE A 259 -11.54 14.92 23.63
CA PHE A 259 -11.26 14.83 22.20
C PHE A 259 -9.78 14.48 21.97
N HIS A 260 -8.88 15.16 22.67
CA HIS A 260 -7.45 14.91 22.59
C HIS A 260 -7.09 13.49 23.06
N MET A 261 -7.55 13.09 24.25
CA MET A 261 -7.23 11.74 24.77
C MET A 261 -7.87 10.61 23.95
N ALA A 262 -9.10 10.77 23.47
CA ALA A 262 -9.82 9.74 22.74
C ALA A 262 -9.34 9.58 21.28
N PHE A 263 -8.90 10.66 20.64
CA PHE A 263 -8.61 10.64 19.21
C PHE A 263 -7.14 10.87 18.88
N THR A 264 -6.51 11.89 19.46
CA THR A 264 -5.15 12.28 19.05
C THR A 264 -4.09 11.46 19.75
N GLU A 265 -4.25 11.20 21.05
CA GLU A 265 -3.31 10.41 21.86
C GLU A 265 -3.60 8.91 21.81
N ASN A 266 -4.49 8.48 20.92
CA ASN A 266 -4.81 7.07 20.75
C ASN A 266 -3.65 6.33 20.04
N LEU A 267 -2.87 5.58 20.83
CA LEU A 267 -1.74 4.79 20.35
C LEU A 267 -2.17 3.58 19.50
N ASN A 268 -3.33 2.98 19.80
CA ASN A 268 -3.82 1.78 19.14
C ASN A 268 -5.29 1.95 18.73
N PRO A 269 -5.59 2.15 17.43
CA PRO A 269 -6.95 2.39 16.97
C PRO A 269 -7.94 1.28 17.35
N ARG A 270 -7.48 0.05 17.55
CA ARG A 270 -8.33 -1.07 18.01
C ARG A 270 -8.75 -0.94 19.48
N ALA A 271 -7.99 -0.21 20.30
CA ALA A 271 -8.26 -0.03 21.72
C ALA A 271 -9.56 0.77 21.97
N ILE A 272 -10.06 1.54 20.99
CA ILE A 272 -11.35 2.22 21.10
C ILE A 272 -12.52 1.21 21.23
N MET A 273 -12.38 0.01 20.67
CA MET A 273 -13.36 -1.07 20.86
C MET A 273 -13.31 -1.63 22.28
N THR A 274 -12.13 -1.71 22.89
CA THR A 274 -11.99 -2.13 24.29
C THR A 274 -12.50 -1.05 25.25
N ALA A 275 -12.32 0.22 24.90
CA ALA A 275 -12.86 1.35 25.65
C ALA A 275 -14.40 1.39 25.66
N SER A 276 -15.06 0.74 24.69
CA SER A 276 -16.53 0.73 24.61
C SER A 276 -17.22 0.10 25.82
N TRP A 277 -16.55 -0.84 26.51
CA TRP A 277 -17.01 -1.44 27.77
C TRP A 277 -16.09 -1.11 28.95
N GLY A 278 -14.79 -0.93 28.71
CA GLY A 278 -13.81 -0.68 29.76
C GLY A 278 -13.99 0.67 30.46
N LEU A 279 -14.31 1.75 29.71
CA LEU A 279 -14.57 3.06 30.31
C LEU A 279 -15.88 3.08 31.11
N PRO A 280 -17.02 2.55 30.60
CA PRO A 280 -18.21 2.37 31.42
C PRO A 280 -17.94 1.62 32.72
N LEU A 281 -17.20 0.51 32.68
CA LEU A 281 -16.84 -0.25 33.87
C LEU A 281 -16.06 0.61 34.88
N TYR A 282 -15.04 1.35 34.42
CA TYR A 282 -14.28 2.28 35.26
C TYR A 282 -15.17 3.34 35.92
N LEU A 283 -16.06 3.96 35.14
CA LEU A 283 -16.96 5.02 35.60
C LEU A 283 -17.98 4.51 36.63
N PHE A 284 -18.60 3.35 36.39
CA PHE A 284 -19.54 2.77 37.35
C PHE A 284 -18.85 2.33 38.65
N LEU A 285 -17.60 1.84 38.58
CA LEU A 285 -16.84 1.55 39.81
C LEU A 285 -16.58 2.82 40.62
N ILE A 286 -16.26 3.96 39.98
CA ILE A 286 -16.15 5.25 40.67
C ILE A 286 -17.50 5.73 41.23
N ALA A 287 -18.62 5.39 40.61
CA ALA A 287 -19.94 5.79 41.10
C ALA A 287 -20.35 5.06 42.40
N LEU A 288 -19.83 3.85 42.68
CA LEU A 288 -20.26 3.02 43.81
C LEU A 288 -20.10 3.68 45.19
N PRO A 289 -18.94 4.30 45.53
CA PRO A 289 -18.75 4.93 46.84
C PRO A 289 -19.65 6.15 47.08
N VAL A 290 -20.18 6.79 46.03
CA VAL A 290 -20.88 8.09 46.15
C VAL A 290 -22.06 8.00 47.11
N LEU A 291 -22.98 7.05 46.91
CA LEU A 291 -24.15 6.90 47.76
C LEU A 291 -23.78 6.47 49.19
N ILE A 292 -22.75 5.63 49.33
CA ILE A 292 -22.24 5.20 50.64
C ILE A 292 -21.76 6.42 51.43
N ILE A 293 -21.04 7.34 50.80
CA ILE A 293 -20.55 8.57 51.42
C ILE A 293 -21.71 9.50 51.80
N VAL A 294 -22.70 9.69 50.91
CA VAL A 294 -23.90 10.50 51.21
C VAL A 294 -24.66 9.96 52.42
N TRP A 295 -24.94 8.65 52.44
CA TRP A 295 -25.64 8.05 53.58
C TRP A 295 -24.80 8.05 54.86
N ALA A 296 -23.47 7.90 54.75
CA ALA A 296 -22.58 8.00 55.91
C ALA A 296 -22.62 9.41 56.52
N ALA A 297 -22.63 10.45 55.69
CA ALA A 297 -22.80 11.83 56.16
C ALA A 297 -24.14 12.03 56.88
N ALA A 298 -25.22 11.48 56.33
CA ALA A 298 -26.54 11.51 56.98
C ALA A 298 -26.52 10.80 58.34
N LYS A 299 -25.95 9.60 58.44
CA LYS A 299 -25.83 8.85 59.70
C LYS A 299 -24.96 9.56 60.74
N LEU A 300 -23.93 10.28 60.31
CA LEU A 300 -23.06 11.09 61.16
C LEU A 300 -23.59 12.51 61.44
N ASN A 301 -24.79 12.85 60.95
CA ASN A 301 -25.43 14.17 61.10
C ASN A 301 -24.60 15.33 60.51
N ILE A 302 -23.96 15.11 59.37
CA ILE A 302 -23.22 16.11 58.61
C ILE A 302 -24.12 16.65 57.49
N PHE A 303 -24.52 17.93 57.58
CA PHE A 303 -25.48 18.54 56.64
C PHE A 303 -24.91 19.70 55.81
N SER A 304 -23.74 20.23 56.18
CA SER A 304 -23.11 21.37 55.49
C SER A 304 -22.10 20.92 54.45
N ASN A 305 -22.02 21.63 53.33
CA ASN A 305 -21.05 21.42 52.25
C ASN A 305 -21.06 19.98 51.69
N PRO A 306 -22.19 19.53 51.12
CA PRO A 306 -22.36 18.14 50.68
C PRO A 306 -21.35 17.70 49.61
N GLU A 307 -20.83 18.64 48.82
CA GLU A 307 -19.78 18.40 47.83
C GLU A 307 -18.48 17.84 48.44
N TYR A 308 -18.22 18.12 49.71
CA TYR A 308 -16.99 17.72 50.41
C TYR A 308 -17.22 16.63 51.47
N PHE A 309 -18.34 15.90 51.44
CA PHE A 309 -18.55 14.75 52.34
C PHE A 309 -17.45 13.68 52.22
N THR A 310 -16.80 13.57 51.06
CA THR A 310 -15.61 12.75 50.83
C THR A 310 -14.46 13.07 51.80
N LEU A 311 -14.41 14.30 52.34
CA LEU A 311 -13.42 14.76 53.33
C LEU A 311 -14.03 14.84 54.73
N LEU A 312 -15.26 15.37 54.84
CA LEU A 312 -15.93 15.62 56.11
C LEU A 312 -16.31 14.32 56.85
N VAL A 313 -16.69 13.26 56.14
CA VAL A 313 -16.98 11.95 56.76
C VAL A 313 -15.73 11.35 57.40
N PRO A 314 -14.58 11.22 56.70
CA PRO A 314 -13.31 10.84 57.33
C PRO A 314 -12.89 11.70 58.51
N GLN A 315 -13.14 13.01 58.45
CA GLN A 315 -12.84 13.95 59.53
C GLN A 315 -13.71 13.69 60.76
N ALA A 316 -15.00 13.40 60.57
CA ALA A 316 -15.92 13.00 61.63
C ALA A 316 -15.58 11.64 62.24
N LEU A 317 -14.98 10.74 61.46
CA LEU A 317 -14.42 9.46 61.93
C LEU A 317 -13.07 9.60 62.65
N GLU A 318 -12.53 10.82 62.78
CA GLU A 318 -11.21 11.10 63.32
C GLU A 318 -10.08 10.29 62.64
N SER A 319 -10.22 10.03 61.34
CA SER A 319 -9.28 9.20 60.56
C SER A 319 -8.43 10.03 59.59
N ARG A 320 -7.19 10.31 60.03
CA ARG A 320 -6.19 11.14 59.34
C ARG A 320 -5.86 10.63 57.94
N TRP A 321 -5.72 9.32 57.82
CA TRP A 321 -5.26 8.70 56.59
C TRP A 321 -6.39 8.63 55.54
N LEU A 322 -7.65 8.45 55.97
CA LEU A 322 -8.82 8.47 55.08
C LEU A 322 -9.05 9.87 54.50
N ALA A 323 -8.87 10.91 55.32
CA ALA A 323 -8.96 12.29 54.87
C ALA A 323 -7.88 12.62 53.82
N ILE A 324 -6.62 12.20 54.05
CA ILE A 324 -5.54 12.32 53.05
C ILE A 324 -5.88 11.59 51.76
N LEU A 325 -6.47 10.40 51.86
CA LEU A 325 -6.80 9.59 50.70
C LEU A 325 -7.91 10.25 49.85
N GLY A 326 -8.96 10.78 50.49
CA GLY A 326 -9.98 11.59 49.82
C GLY A 326 -9.38 12.84 49.16
N PHE A 327 -8.50 13.55 49.86
CA PHE A 327 -7.79 14.71 49.35
C PHE A 327 -6.91 14.39 48.13
N ALA A 328 -6.10 13.33 48.22
CA ALA A 328 -5.22 12.90 47.14
C ALA A 328 -6.01 12.50 45.88
N ALA A 329 -7.16 11.84 46.05
CA ALA A 329 -8.05 11.49 44.93
C ALA A 329 -8.60 12.76 44.25
N GLY A 330 -9.07 13.74 45.01
CA GLY A 330 -9.56 15.02 44.47
C GLY A 330 -8.47 15.86 43.81
N LEU A 331 -7.30 15.99 44.43
CA LEU A 331 -6.14 16.69 43.85
C LEU A 331 -5.70 16.05 42.53
N SER A 332 -5.59 14.73 42.54
CA SER A 332 -5.32 13.92 41.36
C SER A 332 -6.33 14.25 40.26
N ALA A 333 -7.64 14.22 40.56
CA ALA A 333 -8.69 14.47 39.57
C ALA A 333 -8.71 15.88 39.01
N ALA A 334 -8.40 16.89 39.83
CA ALA A 334 -8.29 18.28 39.40
C ALA A 334 -7.07 18.52 38.50
N SER A 335 -5.89 18.05 38.93
CA SER A 335 -4.62 18.33 38.25
C SER A 335 -4.55 17.76 36.83
N GLY A 336 -4.92 16.50 36.61
CA GLY A 336 -4.91 15.87 35.29
C GLY A 336 -5.79 16.60 34.28
N VAL A 337 -7.01 16.99 34.67
CA VAL A 337 -7.93 17.72 33.80
C VAL A 337 -7.38 19.10 33.43
N ILE A 338 -6.85 19.87 34.40
CA ILE A 338 -6.28 21.18 34.10
C ILE A 338 -5.12 21.05 33.12
N ILE A 339 -4.20 20.10 33.34
CA ILE A 339 -3.02 19.91 32.49
C ILE A 339 -3.43 19.57 31.06
N VAL A 340 -4.24 18.52 30.87
CA VAL A 340 -4.63 18.06 29.54
C VAL A 340 -5.51 19.07 28.82
N CYS A 341 -6.48 19.67 29.54
CA CYS A 341 -7.38 20.63 28.94
C CYS A 341 -6.65 21.90 28.49
N THR A 342 -5.69 22.38 29.29
CA THR A 342 -4.86 23.54 28.94
C THR A 342 -3.93 23.20 27.77
N LEU A 343 -3.36 22.00 27.73
CA LEU A 343 -2.54 21.54 26.61
C LEU A 343 -3.34 21.56 25.29
N SER A 344 -4.52 20.92 25.28
CA SER A 344 -5.41 20.89 24.12
C SER A 344 -5.84 22.30 23.69
N LEU A 345 -6.27 23.15 24.63
CA LEU A 345 -6.67 24.53 24.33
C LEU A 345 -5.51 25.37 23.80
N SER A 346 -4.30 25.21 24.34
CA SER A 346 -3.12 25.94 23.87
C SER A 346 -2.77 25.57 22.43
N ALA A 347 -2.90 24.28 22.05
CA ALA A 347 -2.69 23.83 20.69
C ALA A 347 -3.77 24.37 19.74
N MET A 348 -5.04 24.35 20.14
CA MET A 348 -6.15 24.93 19.37
C MET A 348 -5.92 26.43 19.13
N PHE A 349 -5.55 27.19 20.17
CA PHE A 349 -5.30 28.62 20.08
C PHE A 349 -4.08 28.93 19.19
N LEU A 350 -3.03 28.11 19.29
CA LEU A 350 -1.85 28.25 18.45
C LEU A 350 -2.21 28.08 16.97
N ASN A 351 -2.97 27.05 16.63
CA ASN A 351 -3.30 26.68 15.25
C ASN A 351 -4.33 27.62 14.59
N HIS A 352 -5.39 28.01 15.31
CA HIS A 352 -6.51 28.74 14.71
C HIS A 352 -6.48 30.25 14.92
N ILE A 353 -5.66 30.75 15.84
CA ILE A 353 -5.62 32.18 16.18
C ILE A 353 -4.21 32.74 16.01
N VAL A 354 -3.22 32.17 16.70
CA VAL A 354 -1.87 32.72 16.71
C VAL A 354 -1.20 32.57 15.35
N LEU A 355 -1.23 31.38 14.75
CA LEU A 355 -0.56 31.12 13.47
C LEU A 355 -1.15 31.98 12.34
N PRO A 356 -2.47 32.02 12.08
CA PRO A 356 -3.03 32.84 11.02
C PRO A 356 -2.73 34.35 11.15
N MET A 357 -2.58 34.85 12.39
CA MET A 357 -2.30 36.27 12.65
C MET A 357 -0.82 36.62 12.68
N ALA A 358 0.08 35.65 12.87
CA ALA A 358 1.51 35.90 13.04
C ALA A 358 2.28 35.84 11.71
N PRO A 359 3.21 36.76 11.42
CA PRO A 359 4.08 36.68 10.25
C PRO A 359 5.26 35.72 10.50
N PHE A 360 4.96 34.46 10.81
CA PHE A 360 5.95 33.46 11.24
C PHE A 360 6.97 33.10 10.14
N TYR A 361 6.63 33.30 8.87
CA TYR A 361 7.50 33.12 7.69
C TYR A 361 8.74 34.04 7.65
N ARG A 362 8.82 35.08 8.49
CA ARG A 362 10.00 35.97 8.60
C ARG A 362 11.00 35.54 9.67
N ARG A 363 10.74 34.47 10.42
CA ARG A 363 11.55 34.05 11.57
C ARG A 363 12.58 33.02 11.16
N SER A 364 13.83 33.19 11.59
CA SER A 364 14.93 32.25 11.31
C SER A 364 14.81 30.91 12.06
N ASN A 365 14.03 30.87 13.15
CA ASN A 365 13.86 29.67 13.97
C ASN A 365 12.40 29.49 14.41
N LEU A 366 11.57 29.00 13.48
CA LEU A 366 10.13 28.77 13.66
C LEU A 366 9.83 27.86 14.87
N TYR A 367 10.57 26.76 15.00
CA TYR A 367 10.41 25.76 16.06
C TYR A 367 10.53 26.36 17.48
N SER A 368 11.55 27.18 17.71
CA SER A 368 11.78 27.80 19.03
C SER A 368 10.69 28.82 19.39
N TRP A 369 10.18 29.55 18.40
CA TRP A 369 9.08 30.49 18.59
C TRP A 369 7.77 29.77 18.92
N LEU A 370 7.45 28.67 18.23
CA LEU A 370 6.26 27.86 18.51
C LEU A 370 6.26 27.33 19.95
N LEU A 371 7.41 26.86 20.46
CA LEU A 371 7.55 26.42 21.86
C LEU A 371 7.26 27.54 22.87
N TRP A 372 7.88 28.71 22.67
CA TRP A 372 7.67 29.84 23.57
C TRP A 372 6.23 30.35 23.53
N MET A 373 5.61 30.40 22.34
CA MET A 373 4.20 30.75 22.20
C MET A 373 3.31 29.76 22.93
N ARG A 374 3.57 28.45 22.82
CA ARG A 374 2.81 27.44 23.56
C ARG A 374 2.94 27.62 25.09
N ARG A 375 4.14 27.90 25.61
CA ARG A 375 4.36 28.18 27.05
C ARG A 375 3.57 29.40 27.53
N LEU A 376 3.57 30.47 26.73
CA LEU A 376 2.84 31.69 27.02
C LEU A 376 1.33 31.43 27.02
N LEU A 377 0.81 30.68 26.04
CA LEU A 377 -0.60 30.32 25.95
C LEU A 377 -1.04 29.45 27.13
N ILE A 378 -0.27 28.42 27.50
CA ILE A 378 -0.55 27.58 28.69
C ILE A 378 -0.68 28.45 29.94
N THR A 379 0.30 29.33 30.15
CA THR A 379 0.30 30.26 31.29
C THR A 379 -0.91 31.17 31.27
N ALA A 380 -1.22 31.77 30.11
CA ALA A 380 -2.33 32.70 29.96
C ALA A 380 -3.69 32.03 30.21
N ILE A 381 -3.92 30.83 29.67
CA ILE A 381 -5.18 30.09 29.83
C ILE A 381 -5.41 29.75 31.32
N ILE A 382 -4.39 29.27 32.03
CA ILE A 382 -4.52 28.95 33.45
C ILE A 382 -4.74 30.24 34.27
N LEU A 383 -4.02 31.32 33.99
CA LEU A 383 -4.20 32.60 34.70
C LEU A 383 -5.58 33.22 34.45
N VAL A 384 -6.13 33.12 33.24
CA VAL A 384 -7.50 33.56 32.93
C VAL A 384 -8.51 32.72 33.69
N SER A 385 -8.29 31.40 33.80
CA SER A 385 -9.14 30.51 34.58
C SER A 385 -9.07 30.80 36.08
N TYR A 386 -7.89 31.15 36.59
CA TYR A 386 -7.72 31.65 37.95
C TYR A 386 -8.45 32.98 38.17
N GLY A 387 -8.38 33.90 37.22
CA GLY A 387 -9.16 35.14 37.26
C GLY A 387 -10.66 34.87 37.33
N PHE A 388 -11.16 33.91 36.56
CA PHE A 388 -12.56 33.47 36.64
C PHE A 388 -12.89 32.90 38.03
N TYR A 389 -12.04 32.03 38.58
CA TYR A 389 -12.17 31.50 39.94
C TYR A 389 -12.28 32.62 40.99
N VAL A 390 -11.40 33.62 40.95
CA VAL A 390 -11.41 34.75 41.90
C VAL A 390 -12.73 35.55 41.81
N VAL A 391 -13.31 35.71 40.62
CA VAL A 391 -14.60 36.41 40.45
C VAL A 391 -15.77 35.58 41.00
N MET A 392 -15.71 34.25 40.88
CA MET A 392 -16.75 33.31 41.31
C MET A 392 -16.67 32.91 42.79
N GLN A 393 -15.53 33.08 43.45
CA GLN A 393 -15.24 32.51 44.75
C GLN A 393 -16.38 32.72 45.77
N ASN A 394 -16.81 31.61 46.40
CA ASN A 394 -17.87 31.52 47.41
C ASN A 394 -19.30 31.91 46.97
N LYS A 395 -19.57 32.05 45.66
CA LYS A 395 -20.91 32.40 45.15
C LYS A 395 -21.70 31.22 44.59
N HIS A 396 -21.00 30.17 44.15
CA HIS A 396 -21.58 29.06 43.38
C HIS A 396 -20.99 27.72 43.79
N THR A 397 -21.80 26.67 43.66
CA THR A 397 -21.42 25.29 43.97
C THR A 397 -20.54 24.71 42.85
N LEU A 398 -19.73 23.68 43.15
CA LEU A 398 -18.99 22.95 42.12
C LEU A 398 -19.95 22.39 41.07
N SER A 399 -21.15 21.95 41.50
CA SER A 399 -22.15 21.41 40.59
C SER A 399 -22.66 22.41 39.54
N GLU A 400 -22.83 23.67 39.92
CA GLU A 400 -23.26 24.75 39.01
C GLU A 400 -22.17 25.12 38.00
N LEU A 401 -20.91 25.23 38.44
CA LEU A 401 -19.78 25.55 37.56
C LEU A 401 -19.56 24.49 36.49
N GLY A 402 -19.70 23.21 36.86
CA GLY A 402 -19.59 22.11 35.89
C GLY A 402 -20.75 22.16 34.90
N PHE A 403 -21.98 22.34 35.36
CA PHE A 403 -23.16 22.46 34.49
C PHE A 403 -23.00 23.53 33.41
N LEU A 404 -22.52 24.73 33.77
CA LEU A 404 -22.25 25.80 32.81
C LEU A 404 -21.32 25.37 31.67
N ALA A 405 -20.25 24.66 32.01
CA ALA A 405 -19.28 24.19 31.03
C ALA A 405 -19.84 23.06 30.15
N PHE A 406 -20.58 22.10 30.72
CA PHE A 406 -21.19 21.03 29.94
C PHE A 406 -22.18 21.59 28.91
N VAL A 407 -23.06 22.53 29.30
CA VAL A 407 -24.01 23.17 28.38
C VAL A 407 -23.31 23.99 27.29
N ALA A 408 -22.20 24.66 27.61
CA ALA A 408 -21.41 25.38 26.62
C ALA A 408 -20.90 24.42 25.53
N THR A 409 -20.38 23.25 25.93
CA THR A 409 -19.89 22.23 24.98
C THR A 409 -21.01 21.56 24.18
N MET A 410 -22.24 21.51 24.70
CA MET A 410 -23.39 21.03 23.93
C MET A 410 -23.71 21.88 22.69
N GLN A 411 -23.22 23.12 22.62
CA GLN A 411 -23.45 23.96 21.45
C GLN A 411 -22.72 23.46 20.19
N PHE A 412 -21.76 22.54 20.33
CA PHE A 412 -21.05 21.94 19.19
C PHE A 412 -21.77 20.71 18.60
N VAL A 413 -22.83 20.22 19.24
CA VAL A 413 -23.58 19.02 18.82
C VAL A 413 -24.08 19.12 17.39
N PRO A 414 -24.77 20.20 16.96
CA PRO A 414 -25.31 20.25 15.60
C PRO A 414 -24.19 20.19 14.55
N GLY A 415 -23.03 20.78 14.84
CA GLY A 415 -21.84 20.70 14.00
C GLY A 415 -21.27 19.28 13.91
N LEU A 416 -21.17 18.56 15.04
CA LEU A 416 -20.75 17.14 15.07
C LEU A 416 -21.70 16.25 14.26
N PHE A 417 -23.01 16.48 14.34
CA PHE A 417 -23.98 15.80 13.48
C PHE A 417 -23.80 16.16 11.99
N GLY A 418 -23.45 17.42 11.70
CA GLY A 418 -23.08 17.88 10.35
C GLY A 418 -21.85 17.18 9.76
N VAL A 419 -20.90 16.78 10.61
CA VAL A 419 -19.71 15.99 10.21
C VAL A 419 -20.11 14.57 9.82
N LEU A 420 -20.90 13.89 10.65
CA LEU A 420 -21.15 12.45 10.52
C LEU A 420 -22.34 12.09 9.62
N LEU A 421 -23.42 12.88 9.64
CA LEU A 421 -24.73 12.45 9.13
C LEU A 421 -25.34 13.39 8.08
N TRP A 422 -24.86 14.64 7.95
CA TRP A 422 -25.51 15.63 7.08
C TRP A 422 -24.55 16.30 6.08
N PRO A 423 -24.39 15.75 4.86
CA PRO A 423 -23.48 16.29 3.85
C PRO A 423 -23.86 17.68 3.33
N LYS A 424 -25.15 18.03 3.32
CA LYS A 424 -25.64 19.34 2.85
C LYS A 424 -25.49 20.48 3.87
N ALA A 425 -25.07 20.18 5.10
CA ALA A 425 -24.83 21.21 6.10
C ALA A 425 -23.64 22.09 5.71
N ASN A 426 -23.78 23.40 5.90
CA ASN A 426 -22.78 24.38 5.49
C ASN A 426 -22.28 25.27 6.64
N LYS A 427 -21.19 26.01 6.37
CA LYS A 427 -20.46 26.84 7.34
C LYS A 427 -21.31 27.99 7.87
N ASP A 428 -22.13 28.61 7.03
CA ASP A 428 -22.90 29.80 7.40
C ASP A 428 -24.02 29.39 8.35
N GLY A 429 -24.66 28.24 8.08
CA GLY A 429 -25.59 27.64 9.00
C GLY A 429 -24.92 27.27 10.32
N PHE A 430 -23.75 26.63 10.30
CA PHE A 430 -23.04 26.25 11.53
C PHE A 430 -22.72 27.47 12.39
N LEU A 431 -22.14 28.52 11.79
CA LEU A 431 -21.79 29.76 12.50
C LEU A 431 -23.02 30.49 13.04
N ALA A 432 -24.10 30.59 12.26
CA ALA A 432 -25.34 31.23 12.70
C ALA A 432 -26.01 30.47 13.86
N GLY A 433 -26.10 29.14 13.76
CA GLY A 433 -26.65 28.28 14.81
C GLY A 433 -25.83 28.37 16.10
N LEU A 434 -24.51 28.24 15.98
CA LEU A 434 -23.59 28.34 17.11
C LEU A 434 -23.68 29.71 17.80
N ALA A 435 -23.69 30.80 17.04
CA ALA A 435 -23.80 32.15 17.58
C ALA A 435 -25.13 32.36 18.33
N ALA A 436 -26.24 31.86 17.81
CA ALA A 436 -27.55 31.98 18.46
C ALA A 436 -27.62 31.15 19.74
N GLY A 437 -27.20 29.88 19.71
CA GLY A 437 -27.16 29.03 20.91
C GLY A 437 -26.25 29.57 22.00
N LEU A 438 -25.06 30.05 21.62
CA LEU A 438 -24.14 30.68 22.57
C LEU A 438 -24.68 31.98 23.15
N SER A 439 -25.44 32.76 22.38
CA SER A 439 -26.07 33.96 22.91
C SER A 439 -27.06 33.61 24.01
N VAL A 440 -27.90 32.57 23.80
CA VAL A 440 -28.84 32.09 24.82
C VAL A 440 -28.09 31.56 26.05
N TRP A 441 -27.01 30.79 25.88
CA TRP A 441 -26.20 30.32 27.00
C TRP A 441 -25.48 31.46 27.74
N LEU A 442 -24.91 32.43 27.02
CA LEU A 442 -24.16 33.54 27.59
C LEU A 442 -25.09 34.43 28.42
N PHE A 443 -26.21 34.87 27.86
CA PHE A 443 -27.13 35.78 28.55
C PHE A 443 -28.05 35.06 29.54
N GLY A 444 -28.39 33.79 29.28
CA GLY A 444 -29.31 33.03 30.10
C GLY A 444 -28.66 32.25 31.25
N LEU A 445 -27.37 31.92 31.15
CA LEU A 445 -26.67 31.10 32.15
C LEU A 445 -25.38 31.73 32.66
N LEU A 446 -24.41 32.06 31.79
CA LEU A 446 -23.09 32.52 32.24
C LEU A 446 -23.12 33.92 32.87
N LEU A 447 -23.73 34.90 32.20
CA LEU A 447 -23.74 36.30 32.63
C LEU A 447 -24.54 36.52 33.94
N PRO A 448 -25.71 35.87 34.15
CA PRO A 448 -26.41 35.95 35.43
C PRO A 448 -25.56 35.46 36.60
N VAL A 449 -24.83 34.35 36.41
CA VAL A 449 -23.89 33.80 37.39
C VAL A 449 -22.74 34.78 37.64
N LEU A 450 -22.18 35.38 36.59
CA LEU A 450 -21.01 36.25 36.71
C LEU A 450 -21.31 37.61 37.34
N LEU A 451 -22.45 38.22 37.00
CA LEU A 451 -22.85 39.54 37.49
C LEU A 451 -23.72 39.49 38.74
N GLY A 452 -24.28 38.33 39.09
CA GLY A 452 -25.29 38.21 40.15
C GLY A 452 -26.60 38.93 39.82
N ILE A 453 -26.88 39.20 38.53
CA ILE A 453 -28.07 39.92 38.05
C ILE A 453 -29.03 38.91 37.42
N GLN A 454 -30.26 38.83 37.95
CA GLN A 454 -31.33 38.06 37.31
C GLN A 454 -31.95 38.88 36.17
N PHE A 455 -31.68 38.49 34.92
CA PHE A 455 -32.36 39.06 33.77
C PHE A 455 -33.77 38.47 33.65
N GLN A 456 -34.80 39.28 33.87
CA GLN A 456 -36.16 38.95 33.44
C GLN A 456 -36.29 39.25 31.96
N ILE A 457 -36.21 38.21 31.12
CA ILE A 457 -36.49 38.33 29.69
C ILE A 457 -38.01 38.40 29.51
N SER A 458 -38.57 39.60 29.42
CA SER A 458 -39.97 39.80 29.03
C SER A 458 -40.11 39.65 27.51
N ALA A 459 -40.43 38.45 27.03
CA ALA A 459 -40.74 38.23 25.62
C ALA A 459 -42.19 38.67 25.33
N PRO A 460 -42.48 39.46 24.27
CA PRO A 460 -43.84 39.92 24.01
C PRO A 460 -44.77 38.78 23.57
N LEU A 461 -45.82 38.53 24.35
CA LEU A 461 -47.15 38.02 23.96
C LEU A 461 -47.35 36.59 23.41
N LEU A 462 -46.34 35.72 23.40
CA LEU A 462 -46.52 34.28 23.11
C LEU A 462 -45.95 33.31 24.15
N PHE A 463 -45.20 33.82 25.14
CA PHE A 463 -44.33 33.02 26.01
C PHE A 463 -44.31 33.49 27.48
N ASP A 464 -45.39 34.08 28.00
CA ASP A 464 -45.46 34.53 29.41
C ASP A 464 -45.32 33.36 30.42
N ASP A 465 -45.66 32.13 30.04
CA ASP A 465 -45.46 30.92 30.87
C ASP A 465 -44.07 30.26 30.73
N LEU A 466 -43.20 30.76 29.83
CA LEU A 466 -41.91 30.13 29.52
C LEU A 466 -40.74 30.67 30.37
N PHE A 467 -40.94 31.77 31.08
CA PHE A 467 -39.94 32.33 32.00
C PHE A 467 -40.47 32.60 33.43
N PRO A 468 -40.80 31.57 34.24
CA PRO A 468 -40.99 31.74 35.68
C PRO A 468 -39.83 31.16 36.52
N THR A 469 -39.15 32.02 37.29
CA THR A 469 -38.41 31.72 38.56
C THR A 469 -37.18 30.75 38.51
N PRO A 470 -36.31 30.70 39.55
CA PRO A 470 -34.87 30.37 39.41
C PRO A 470 -34.51 28.88 39.23
N ASN A 471 -35.49 27.98 39.08
CA ASN A 471 -35.25 26.53 38.91
C ASN A 471 -35.10 26.10 37.43
N ASN A 472 -34.80 27.04 36.52
CA ASN A 472 -35.01 26.88 35.08
C ASN A 472 -33.75 26.75 34.21
N SER A 473 -32.56 26.63 34.82
CA SER A 473 -31.28 26.59 34.10
C SER A 473 -31.21 25.48 33.05
N TYR A 474 -31.86 24.34 33.31
CA TYR A 474 -31.94 23.21 32.39
C TYR A 474 -32.86 23.45 31.19
N MET A 475 -33.95 24.20 31.37
CA MET A 475 -34.80 24.62 30.26
C MET A 475 -34.08 25.61 29.36
N VAL A 476 -33.36 26.57 29.94
CA VAL A 476 -32.50 27.51 29.17
C VAL A 476 -31.43 26.74 28.38
N ALA A 477 -30.79 25.74 28.99
CA ALA A 477 -29.82 24.88 28.31
C ALA A 477 -30.44 24.12 27.12
N THR A 478 -31.62 23.51 27.33
CA THR A 478 -32.34 22.78 26.28
C THR A 478 -32.77 23.72 25.15
N PHE A 479 -33.26 24.91 25.51
CA PHE A 479 -33.66 25.95 24.57
C PHE A 479 -32.49 26.50 23.75
N ALA A 480 -31.32 26.68 24.36
CA ALA A 480 -30.10 27.09 23.67
C ALA A 480 -29.72 26.11 22.55
N ILE A 481 -29.75 24.80 22.84
CA ILE A 481 -29.45 23.75 21.85
C ILE A 481 -30.54 23.66 20.79
N PHE A 482 -31.81 23.82 21.17
CA PHE A 482 -32.92 23.84 20.23
C PHE A 482 -32.77 24.99 19.23
N ILE A 483 -32.58 26.22 19.72
CA ILE A 483 -32.33 27.40 18.87
C ILE A 483 -31.13 27.19 17.96
N ASN A 484 -30.02 26.69 18.50
CA ASN A 484 -28.82 26.40 17.74
C ASN A 484 -29.11 25.43 16.59
N SER A 485 -29.74 24.29 16.90
CA SER A 485 -30.07 23.25 15.92
C SER A 485 -31.06 23.74 14.86
N THR A 486 -32.07 24.51 15.26
CA THR A 486 -33.08 25.06 14.36
C THR A 486 -32.47 26.09 13.41
N ILE A 487 -31.68 27.04 13.92
CA ILE A 487 -31.03 28.06 13.07
C ILE A 487 -29.97 27.42 12.18
N PHE A 488 -29.18 26.49 12.72
CA PHE A 488 -28.23 25.69 11.94
C PHE A 488 -28.92 25.02 10.75
N GLY A 489 -30.05 24.36 11.00
CA GLY A 489 -30.81 23.68 9.95
C GLY A 489 -31.43 24.63 8.93
N ILE A 490 -32.13 25.67 9.38
CA ILE A 490 -32.80 26.64 8.50
C ILE A 490 -31.77 27.34 7.61
N VAL A 491 -30.71 27.89 8.19
CA VAL A 491 -29.69 28.63 7.42
C VAL A 491 -28.95 27.68 6.49
N SER A 492 -28.59 26.46 6.93
CA SER A 492 -27.93 25.48 6.05
C SER A 492 -28.77 25.07 4.84
N MET A 493 -30.11 25.09 4.97
CA MET A 493 -31.01 24.78 3.86
C MET A 493 -31.24 25.98 2.92
N LEU A 494 -31.07 27.21 3.42
CA LEU A 494 -31.28 28.44 2.66
C LEU A 494 -30.01 28.92 1.94
N THR A 495 -28.82 28.56 2.42
CA THR A 495 -27.54 28.97 1.82
C THR A 495 -26.91 27.83 1.02
N GLU A 496 -26.21 28.18 -0.06
CA GLU A 496 -25.53 27.20 -0.92
C GLU A 496 -24.17 26.79 -0.36
N SER A 497 -23.85 25.49 -0.43
CA SER A 497 -22.53 24.97 -0.03
C SER A 497 -21.51 25.19 -1.13
N SER A 498 -20.30 25.60 -0.77
CA SER A 498 -19.22 25.75 -1.76
C SER A 498 -18.75 24.38 -2.29
N PRO A 499 -18.17 24.29 -3.50
CA PRO A 499 -17.66 23.03 -4.03
C PRO A 499 -16.61 22.36 -3.13
N ALA A 500 -15.71 23.16 -2.54
CA ALA A 500 -14.69 22.68 -1.59
C ALA A 500 -15.31 22.11 -0.31
N GLU A 501 -16.40 22.73 0.17
CA GLU A 501 -17.13 22.27 1.34
C GLU A 501 -17.93 20.99 1.07
N MET A 502 -18.56 20.87 -0.10
CA MET A 502 -19.21 19.63 -0.52
C MET A 502 -18.18 18.49 -0.62
N GLN A 503 -17.00 18.76 -1.17
CA GLN A 503 -15.92 17.77 -1.22
C GLN A 503 -15.48 17.32 0.18
N ALA A 504 -15.33 18.26 1.12
CA ALA A 504 -14.99 17.93 2.51
C ALA A 504 -16.11 17.16 3.21
N ALA A 505 -17.37 17.50 2.95
CA ALA A 505 -18.55 16.80 3.46
C ALA A 505 -18.60 15.34 3.00
N GLU A 506 -18.33 15.11 1.71
CA GLU A 506 -18.26 13.75 1.14
C GLU A 506 -17.09 12.95 1.72
N THR A 507 -15.96 13.61 1.98
CA THR A 507 -14.79 12.99 2.62
C THR A 507 -15.08 12.56 4.06
N CYS A 508 -15.90 13.32 4.78
CA CYS A 508 -16.33 12.97 6.13
C CYS A 508 -17.38 11.84 6.16
N ASN A 509 -18.01 11.52 5.03
CA ASN A 509 -19.01 10.47 4.93
C ASN A 509 -18.35 9.10 4.69
N VAL A 510 -18.46 8.22 5.69
CA VAL A 510 -17.65 7.00 5.89
C VAL A 510 -17.76 5.97 4.76
N ASP A 511 -18.78 6.07 3.89
CA ASP A 511 -19.07 5.08 2.84
C ASP A 511 -18.77 5.54 1.40
N ASN A 512 -18.21 6.74 1.20
CA ASN A 512 -17.83 7.15 -0.14
C ASN A 512 -16.39 6.74 -0.45
N LEU A 513 -16.24 5.53 -1.04
CA LEU A 513 -15.13 5.20 -1.94
C LEU A 513 -15.18 6.14 -3.16
N ARG A 514 -14.88 7.42 -2.97
CA ARG A 514 -14.78 8.37 -4.08
C ARG A 514 -13.38 8.34 -4.68
N ARG A 515 -13.42 8.31 -6.00
CA ARG A 515 -12.32 8.12 -6.94
C ARG A 515 -11.38 9.33 -6.84
N PRO A 516 -10.09 9.17 -6.49
CA PRO A 516 -9.13 10.25 -6.63
C PRO A 516 -9.14 10.73 -8.09
N GLN A 517 -9.50 11.99 -8.30
CA GLN A 517 -9.32 12.64 -9.61
C GLN A 517 -7.83 12.82 -9.84
N ARG A 518 -7.34 12.46 -11.05
CA ARG A 518 -5.97 12.76 -11.47
C ARG A 518 -5.80 14.29 -11.53
N TRP A 519 -5.04 14.82 -10.58
CA TRP A 519 -4.62 16.21 -10.60
C TRP A 519 -3.11 16.29 -10.81
N GLU A 520 -2.66 16.85 -11.92
CA GLU A 520 -1.24 17.13 -12.13
C GLU A 520 -0.78 18.27 -11.22
N LEU A 521 0.48 18.21 -10.79
CA LEU A 521 1.10 19.29 -10.02
C LEU A 521 1.69 20.33 -10.96
N SER A 522 1.72 21.58 -10.53
CA SER A 522 2.44 22.65 -11.25
C SER A 522 3.97 22.50 -11.21
N ILE A 523 4.49 21.38 -10.69
CA ILE A 523 5.89 21.13 -10.40
C ILE A 523 6.35 19.85 -11.12
N SER A 524 7.57 19.88 -11.62
CA SER A 524 8.17 18.79 -12.42
C SER A 524 9.25 17.97 -11.71
N SER A 525 9.71 18.41 -10.53
CA SER A 525 10.73 17.69 -9.75
C SER A 525 10.61 17.91 -8.24
N ALA A 526 11.08 16.93 -7.45
CA ALA A 526 11.09 17.03 -5.98
C ALA A 526 11.92 18.22 -5.48
N ARG A 527 13.01 18.58 -6.16
CA ARG A 527 13.86 19.74 -5.81
C ARG A 527 13.12 21.08 -5.85
N GLU A 528 12.16 21.24 -6.77
CA GLU A 528 11.40 22.48 -6.91
C GLU A 528 10.47 22.75 -5.69
N PHE A 529 10.08 21.71 -4.93
CA PHE A 529 9.33 21.86 -3.68
C PHE A 529 10.07 22.74 -2.68
N ILE A 530 11.39 22.57 -2.53
CA ILE A 530 12.21 23.38 -1.61
C ILE A 530 12.12 24.85 -2.01
N GLY A 531 12.23 25.17 -3.30
CA GLY A 531 12.15 26.54 -3.80
C GLY A 531 10.78 27.18 -3.56
N ARG A 532 9.70 26.46 -3.88
CA ARG A 532 8.32 26.93 -3.72
C ARG A 532 7.92 27.11 -2.25
N LEU A 533 8.33 26.18 -1.38
CA LEU A 533 8.05 26.20 0.05
C LEU A 533 8.97 27.13 0.85
N SER A 534 10.12 27.54 0.30
CA SER A 534 11.03 28.47 0.96
C SER A 534 10.41 29.84 1.24
N LYS A 535 9.46 30.29 0.40
CA LYS A 535 8.77 31.58 0.57
C LYS A 535 7.82 31.59 1.78
N PRO A 536 6.93 30.59 1.98
CA PRO A 536 6.06 30.53 3.16
C PRO A 536 6.73 29.97 4.43
N LEU A 537 7.70 29.05 4.35
CA LEU A 537 8.27 28.36 5.53
C LEU A 537 9.67 28.84 5.94
N GLY A 538 10.35 29.57 5.06
CA GLY A 538 11.79 29.84 5.16
C GLY A 538 12.64 28.70 4.59
N ALA A 539 13.81 29.04 4.05
CA ALA A 539 14.64 28.09 3.29
C ALA A 539 15.14 26.88 4.09
N SER A 540 15.51 27.09 5.36
CA SER A 540 15.98 26.00 6.24
C SER A 540 14.86 25.02 6.60
N THR A 541 13.68 25.54 6.97
CA THR A 541 12.50 24.74 7.31
C THR A 541 12.00 23.97 6.09
N ALA A 542 11.85 24.65 4.93
CA ALA A 542 11.40 24.02 3.69
C ALA A 542 12.31 22.86 3.28
N ARG A 543 13.63 23.05 3.35
CA ARG A 543 14.60 21.99 3.05
C ARG A 543 14.46 20.80 4.00
N ARG A 544 14.39 21.07 5.31
CA ARG A 544 14.24 20.02 6.34
C ARG A 544 12.97 19.20 6.15
N GLU A 545 11.81 19.84 5.95
CA GLU A 545 10.54 19.13 5.78
C GLU A 545 10.49 18.30 4.48
N VAL A 546 11.07 18.81 3.38
CA VAL A 546 11.17 18.07 2.12
C VAL A 546 12.12 16.88 2.24
N GLU A 547 13.29 17.06 2.85
CA GLU A 547 14.23 15.95 3.08
C GLU A 547 13.61 14.88 4.01
N LEU A 548 12.86 15.29 5.05
CA LEU A 548 12.12 14.35 5.90
C LEU A 548 11.05 13.59 5.12
N ALA A 549 10.23 14.27 4.30
CA ALA A 549 9.19 13.62 3.50
C ALA A 549 9.77 12.67 2.44
N LEU A 550 10.91 13.03 1.83
CA LEU A 550 11.63 12.17 0.90
C LEU A 550 12.18 10.92 1.59
N ASN A 551 12.75 11.06 2.78
CA ASN A 551 13.19 9.93 3.59
C ASN A 551 12.02 9.02 4.01
N ASP A 552 10.91 9.60 4.46
CA ASP A 552 9.69 8.87 4.85
C ASP A 552 9.12 8.04 3.68
N LEU A 553 9.29 8.51 2.45
CA LEU A 553 8.81 7.85 1.24
C LEU A 553 9.90 7.06 0.49
N ALA A 554 11.12 6.99 1.01
CA ALA A 554 12.27 6.38 0.36
C ALA A 554 12.52 6.90 -1.08
N MET A 555 12.39 8.21 -1.28
CA MET A 555 12.57 8.88 -2.58
C MET A 555 13.82 9.77 -2.62
N SER A 556 14.32 10.05 -3.84
CA SER A 556 15.45 10.95 -4.06
C SER A 556 15.01 12.38 -4.39
N LEU A 557 15.91 13.35 -4.23
CA LEU A 557 15.68 14.76 -4.60
C LEU A 557 15.52 14.99 -6.12
N ASP A 558 15.91 14.01 -6.93
CA ASP A 558 15.87 14.06 -8.39
C ASP A 558 14.65 13.34 -8.97
N GLU A 559 13.69 12.96 -8.12
CA GLU A 559 12.43 12.34 -8.52
C GLU A 559 11.60 13.29 -9.41
N THR A 560 11.11 12.77 -10.52
CA THR A 560 10.32 13.50 -11.54
C THR A 560 9.00 12.82 -11.89
N ARG A 561 8.76 11.59 -11.41
CA ARG A 561 7.54 10.83 -11.73
C ARG A 561 6.30 11.55 -11.17
N PRO A 562 5.27 11.87 -11.98
CA PRO A 562 4.10 12.62 -11.53
C PRO A 562 3.37 11.99 -10.32
N TYR A 563 3.29 10.66 -10.27
CA TYR A 563 2.74 9.94 -9.12
C TYR A 563 3.57 10.11 -7.85
N ALA A 564 4.89 9.99 -7.95
CA ALA A 564 5.82 10.14 -6.83
C ALA A 564 5.79 11.57 -6.25
N LEU A 565 5.68 12.58 -7.12
CA LEU A 565 5.54 13.98 -6.70
C LEU A 565 4.20 14.26 -6.00
N ARG A 566 3.11 13.58 -6.39
CA ARG A 566 1.81 13.66 -5.68
C ARG A 566 1.88 13.04 -4.29
N ARG A 567 2.50 11.86 -4.17
CA ARG A 567 2.78 11.26 -2.85
C ARG A 567 3.65 12.17 -1.98
N LEU A 568 4.66 12.81 -2.56
CA LEU A 568 5.51 13.77 -1.86
C LEU A 568 4.69 14.99 -1.38
N ARG A 569 3.84 15.55 -2.23
CA ARG A 569 2.94 16.65 -1.87
C ARG A 569 2.02 16.25 -0.71
N ASP A 570 1.38 15.09 -0.79
CA ASP A 570 0.44 14.61 0.22
C ASP A 570 1.16 14.35 1.56
N GLN A 571 2.36 13.77 1.52
CA GLN A 571 3.18 13.57 2.72
C GLN A 571 3.66 14.91 3.30
N LEU A 572 4.02 15.88 2.47
CA LEU A 572 4.37 17.23 2.91
C LEU A 572 3.18 17.96 3.53
N GLU A 573 2.00 17.87 2.90
CA GLU A 573 0.76 18.43 3.43
C GLU A 573 0.44 17.79 4.79
N SER A 574 0.61 16.48 4.92
CA SER A 574 0.47 15.74 6.17
C SER A 574 1.47 16.21 7.23
N ASN A 575 2.78 16.26 6.91
CA ASN A 575 3.84 16.69 7.82
C ASN A 575 3.61 18.13 8.30
N LEU A 576 3.28 19.04 7.39
CA LEU A 576 2.97 20.43 7.71
C LEU A 576 1.67 20.55 8.52
N SER A 577 0.68 19.68 8.29
CA SER A 577 -0.56 19.65 9.08
C SER A 577 -0.28 19.33 10.55
N GLY A 578 0.65 18.40 10.82
CA GLY A 578 1.09 18.07 12.18
C GLY A 578 1.89 19.19 12.88
N LEU A 579 2.44 20.15 12.13
CA LEU A 579 3.25 21.24 12.67
C LEU A 579 2.49 22.57 12.78
N LEU A 580 1.69 22.90 11.77
CA LEU A 580 1.00 24.19 11.61
C LEU A 580 -0.53 24.09 11.68
N GLY A 581 -1.08 22.87 11.75
CA GLY A 581 -2.51 22.59 11.63
C GLY A 581 -2.94 22.37 10.17
N PRO A 582 -4.02 21.59 9.93
CA PRO A 582 -4.45 21.19 8.60
C PRO A 582 -4.83 22.37 7.70
N SER A 583 -5.47 23.39 8.27
CA SER A 583 -5.96 24.55 7.53
C SER A 583 -4.80 25.36 6.92
N VAL A 584 -3.77 25.63 7.73
CA VAL A 584 -2.59 26.39 7.33
C VAL A 584 -1.71 25.57 6.37
N ALA A 585 -1.53 24.28 6.65
CA ALA A 585 -0.79 23.38 5.77
C ALA A 585 -1.43 23.29 4.39
N HIS A 586 -2.75 23.14 4.31
CA HIS A 586 -3.48 23.11 3.05
C HIS A 586 -3.35 24.42 2.27
N GLU A 587 -3.44 25.57 2.95
CA GLU A 587 -3.27 26.89 2.33
C GLU A 587 -1.85 27.08 1.78
N ILE A 588 -0.83 26.68 2.54
CA ILE A 588 0.58 26.71 2.10
C ILE A 588 0.79 25.80 0.90
N MET A 589 0.27 24.57 0.94
CA MET A 589 0.44 23.59 -0.13
C MET A 589 -0.29 24.00 -1.41
N ASN A 590 -1.55 24.45 -1.32
CA ASN A 590 -2.27 24.94 -2.49
C ASN A 590 -1.69 26.25 -3.04
N GLY A 591 -1.20 27.14 -2.18
CA GLY A 591 -0.57 28.39 -2.62
C GLY A 591 0.80 28.20 -3.27
N SER A 592 1.56 27.19 -2.84
CA SER A 592 2.95 26.98 -3.28
C SER A 592 3.07 25.90 -4.36
N VAL A 593 2.25 24.85 -4.26
CA VAL A 593 2.23 23.66 -5.12
C VAL A 593 0.76 23.33 -5.50
N PRO A 594 0.09 24.22 -6.27
CA PRO A 594 -1.29 24.00 -6.67
C PRO A 594 -1.43 22.80 -7.61
N TYR A 595 -2.61 22.18 -7.55
CA TYR A 595 -3.08 21.26 -8.56
C TYR A 595 -3.46 22.02 -9.83
N VAL A 596 -3.02 21.55 -11.00
CA VAL A 596 -3.37 22.09 -12.32
C VAL A 596 -4.63 21.39 -12.79
N ILE A 597 -5.74 22.13 -12.90
CA ILE A 597 -6.99 21.60 -13.44
C ILE A 597 -6.86 21.55 -14.97
N GLN A 598 -6.69 20.36 -15.54
CA GLN A 598 -6.83 20.18 -16.99
C GLN A 598 -8.31 20.25 -17.35
N THR A 599 -8.70 21.25 -18.14
CA THR A 599 -10.08 21.48 -18.58
C THR A 599 -10.61 20.45 -19.58
N ASN A 600 -9.81 19.46 -20.01
CA ASN A 600 -10.14 18.55 -21.10
C ASN A 600 -10.26 17.06 -20.73
N ASN A 601 -10.14 16.65 -19.47
CA ASN A 601 -10.32 15.24 -19.11
C ASN A 601 -10.88 15.07 -17.70
N THR A 602 -12.21 15.18 -17.58
CA THR A 602 -12.93 15.26 -16.29
C THR A 602 -13.04 13.93 -15.54
N ASP A 603 -12.53 12.81 -16.06
CA ASP A 603 -12.84 11.45 -15.55
C ASP A 603 -11.65 10.46 -15.52
N SER A 604 -10.39 10.90 -15.57
CA SER A 604 -9.24 9.99 -15.42
C SER A 604 -8.99 9.67 -13.93
N GLN A 605 -9.25 8.41 -13.56
CA GLN A 605 -9.15 7.90 -12.19
C GLN A 605 -7.72 7.42 -11.89
N ASP A 606 -7.20 7.72 -10.71
CA ASP A 606 -5.92 7.15 -10.26
C ASP A 606 -6.13 5.74 -9.67
N ILE A 607 -6.13 4.73 -10.55
CA ILE A 607 -6.34 3.32 -10.19
C ILE A 607 -5.26 2.83 -9.22
N HIS A 608 -4.01 3.29 -9.37
CA HIS A 608 -2.87 2.92 -8.52
C HIS A 608 -3.00 3.43 -7.07
N PHE A 609 -3.55 4.64 -6.89
CA PHE A 609 -3.86 5.15 -5.54
C PHE A 609 -4.95 4.33 -4.84
N ILE A 610 -6.02 3.96 -5.56
CA ILE A 610 -7.08 3.10 -5.01
C ILE A 610 -6.53 1.71 -4.67
N GLU A 611 -5.65 1.17 -5.52
CA GLU A 611 -5.05 -0.15 -5.36
C GLU A 611 -4.12 -0.23 -4.14
N SER A 612 -3.20 0.71 -4.00
CA SER A 612 -2.31 0.79 -2.82
C SER A 612 -3.07 0.96 -1.51
N ARG A 613 -4.17 1.73 -1.51
CA ARG A 613 -5.07 1.84 -0.34
C ARG A 613 -5.81 0.53 -0.06
N LEU A 614 -6.28 -0.19 -1.06
CA LEU A 614 -6.96 -1.47 -0.86
C LEU A 614 -6.02 -2.56 -0.35
N GLU A 615 -4.77 -2.61 -0.83
CA GLU A 615 -3.71 -3.47 -0.28
C GLU A 615 -3.45 -3.14 1.20
N GLU A 616 -3.47 -1.86 1.61
CA GLU A 616 -3.32 -1.43 3.01
C GLU A 616 -4.50 -1.89 3.91
N TYR A 617 -5.69 -2.11 3.35
CA TYR A 617 -6.89 -2.57 4.07
C TYR A 617 -7.11 -4.10 4.02
N HIS A 618 -6.19 -4.86 3.43
CA HIS A 618 -6.29 -6.31 3.24
C HIS A 618 -6.73 -7.10 4.48
N ASP A 619 -6.16 -6.80 5.64
CA ASP A 619 -6.43 -7.50 6.91
C ASP A 619 -7.80 -7.19 7.54
N LYS A 620 -8.55 -6.23 6.99
CA LYS A 620 -9.83 -5.75 7.55
C LYS A 620 -11.03 -6.06 6.69
N LEU A 621 -10.85 -6.62 5.49
CA LEU A 621 -11.94 -6.95 4.59
C LEU A 621 -12.45 -8.37 4.88
N THR A 622 -13.66 -8.49 5.42
CA THR A 622 -14.32 -9.78 5.70
C THR A 622 -15.55 -9.97 4.81
N GLY A 623 -15.86 -11.21 4.44
CA GLY A 623 -17.00 -11.56 3.59
C GLY A 623 -16.74 -11.24 2.12
N LEU A 624 -17.77 -10.75 1.41
CA LEU A 624 -17.76 -10.54 -0.05
C LEU A 624 -16.62 -9.62 -0.53
N ALA A 625 -16.21 -8.64 0.28
CA ALA A 625 -15.14 -7.72 -0.06
C ALA A 625 -13.75 -8.40 -0.07
N GLY A 626 -13.54 -9.41 0.78
CA GLY A 626 -12.33 -10.22 0.78
C GLY A 626 -12.27 -11.19 -0.40
N GLU A 627 -13.40 -11.76 -0.81
CA GLU A 627 -13.50 -12.59 -2.02
C GLU A 627 -13.23 -11.78 -3.30
N LEU A 628 -13.77 -10.57 -3.39
CA LEU A 628 -13.53 -9.68 -4.53
C LEU A 628 -12.05 -9.28 -4.66
N ASP A 629 -11.39 -9.02 -3.53
CA ASP A 629 -9.96 -8.73 -3.48
C ASP A 629 -9.10 -9.95 -3.87
N SER A 630 -9.50 -11.15 -3.44
CA SER A 630 -8.85 -12.41 -3.83
C SER A 630 -8.98 -12.67 -5.33
N LEU A 631 -10.18 -12.46 -5.89
CA LEU A 631 -10.42 -12.58 -7.33
C LEU A 631 -9.61 -11.54 -8.13
N ARG A 632 -9.52 -10.31 -7.63
CA ARG A 632 -8.70 -9.25 -8.24
C ARG A 632 -7.22 -9.62 -8.25
N ARG A 633 -6.67 -10.11 -7.14
CA ARG A 633 -5.28 -10.58 -7.06
C ARG A 633 -5.02 -11.76 -7.98
N PHE A 634 -5.95 -12.71 -8.06
CA PHE A 634 -5.90 -13.79 -9.03
C PHE A 634 -5.80 -13.24 -10.46
N HIS A 635 -6.63 -12.26 -10.86
CA HIS A 635 -6.51 -11.64 -12.18
C HIS A 635 -5.17 -10.92 -12.41
N ARG A 636 -4.65 -10.20 -11.42
CA ARG A 636 -3.35 -9.50 -11.53
C ARG A 636 -2.20 -10.49 -11.67
N GLN A 637 -2.18 -11.52 -10.84
CA GLN A 637 -1.21 -12.60 -10.90
C GLN A 637 -1.26 -13.29 -12.27
N THR A 638 -2.47 -13.59 -12.77
CA THR A 638 -2.67 -14.13 -14.10
C THR A 638 -2.05 -13.23 -15.17
N LEU A 639 -2.29 -11.91 -15.15
CA LEU A 639 -1.68 -10.98 -16.11
C LEU A 639 -0.15 -10.88 -15.98
N GLN A 640 0.36 -10.96 -14.75
CA GLN A 640 1.80 -10.89 -14.46
C GLN A 640 2.54 -12.13 -14.95
N ASP A 641 1.91 -13.30 -14.84
CA ASP A 641 2.47 -14.62 -15.18
C ASP A 641 2.13 -15.07 -16.61
N LEU A 642 1.45 -14.22 -17.41
CA LEU A 642 1.20 -14.50 -18.82
C LEU A 642 2.54 -14.63 -19.56
N PRO A 643 2.72 -15.66 -20.42
CA PRO A 643 3.94 -15.87 -21.20
C PRO A 643 4.08 -14.89 -22.38
N VAL A 644 3.21 -13.88 -22.44
CA VAL A 644 3.15 -12.87 -23.50
C VAL A 644 3.30 -11.49 -22.86
N GLY A 645 4.05 -10.59 -23.50
CA GLY A 645 4.21 -9.24 -23.01
C GLY A 645 2.88 -8.48 -23.03
N VAL A 646 2.47 -7.91 -21.91
CA VAL A 646 1.23 -7.13 -21.81
C VAL A 646 1.54 -5.77 -21.20
N CYS A 647 1.16 -4.73 -21.93
CA CYS A 647 1.19 -3.34 -21.50
C CYS A 647 -0.24 -2.79 -21.46
N SER A 648 -0.64 -2.17 -20.35
CA SER A 648 -1.91 -1.45 -20.27
C SER A 648 -1.67 0.05 -20.20
N LEU A 649 -2.45 0.81 -20.97
CA LEU A 649 -2.31 2.25 -21.16
C LEU A 649 -3.60 2.97 -20.77
N GLY A 650 -3.43 4.08 -20.05
CA GLY A 650 -4.50 5.05 -19.82
C GLY A 650 -4.92 5.78 -21.09
N GLY A 651 -6.06 6.49 -21.06
CA GLY A 651 -6.53 7.28 -22.20
C GLY A 651 -5.60 8.44 -22.60
N ASP A 652 -4.63 8.77 -21.75
CA ASP A 652 -3.58 9.77 -21.92
C ASP A 652 -2.20 9.19 -22.31
N GLY A 653 -2.09 7.87 -22.50
CA GLY A 653 -0.83 7.20 -22.84
C GLY A 653 0.11 6.96 -21.67
N GLU A 654 -0.36 7.09 -20.42
CA GLU A 654 0.38 6.67 -19.22
C GLU A 654 0.40 5.14 -19.10
N VAL A 655 1.56 4.58 -18.77
CA VAL A 655 1.76 3.15 -18.56
C VAL A 655 1.16 2.74 -17.21
N LEU A 656 0.04 2.01 -17.26
CA LEU A 656 -0.69 1.51 -16.09
C LEU A 656 -0.25 0.12 -15.65
N GLY A 657 0.26 -0.69 -16.58
CA GLY A 657 0.66 -2.07 -16.30
C GLY A 657 1.77 -2.53 -17.24
N TRP A 658 2.71 -3.29 -16.67
CA TRP A 658 3.90 -3.80 -17.34
C TRP A 658 4.22 -5.18 -16.74
N ASN A 659 3.95 -6.26 -17.47
CA ASN A 659 4.10 -7.61 -16.95
C ASN A 659 5.52 -8.17 -17.10
N SER A 660 5.78 -9.31 -16.45
CA SER A 660 7.12 -9.93 -16.40
C SER A 660 7.65 -10.34 -17.78
N ALA A 661 6.77 -10.86 -18.64
CA ALA A 661 7.14 -11.20 -20.01
C ALA A 661 7.56 -9.97 -20.83
N LEU A 662 6.90 -8.82 -20.63
CA LEU A 662 7.27 -7.58 -21.30
C LEU A 662 8.60 -7.02 -20.78
N GLU A 663 8.88 -7.14 -19.48
CA GLU A 663 10.20 -6.84 -18.92
C GLU A 663 11.29 -7.72 -19.54
N ALA A 664 11.03 -9.01 -19.75
CA ALA A 664 12.00 -9.92 -20.40
C ALA A 664 12.25 -9.55 -21.88
N ILE A 665 11.20 -9.17 -22.63
CA ILE A 665 11.30 -8.77 -24.05
C ILE A 665 12.03 -7.42 -24.18
N THR A 666 11.65 -6.44 -23.36
CA THR A 666 12.11 -5.06 -23.50
C THR A 666 13.36 -4.72 -22.68
N ARG A 667 13.66 -5.53 -21.66
CA ARG A 667 14.66 -5.30 -20.59
C ARG A 667 14.45 -4.01 -19.79
N VAL A 668 13.25 -3.46 -19.78
CA VAL A 668 12.91 -2.29 -18.98
C VAL A 668 12.07 -2.72 -17.78
N SER A 669 12.54 -2.38 -16.58
CA SER A 669 11.94 -2.84 -15.33
C SER A 669 10.67 -2.07 -14.98
N PRO A 670 9.58 -2.73 -14.54
CA PRO A 670 8.29 -2.09 -14.22
C PRO A 670 8.42 -0.87 -13.31
N ASP A 671 9.29 -0.94 -12.30
CA ASP A 671 9.48 0.12 -11.30
C ASP A 671 9.97 1.45 -11.90
N GLN A 672 10.58 1.40 -13.08
CA GLN A 672 11.10 2.55 -13.78
C GLN A 672 10.06 3.22 -14.69
N ILE A 673 9.08 2.45 -15.22
CA ILE A 673 8.17 2.93 -16.28
C ILE A 673 6.74 3.10 -15.79
N LEU A 674 6.28 2.33 -14.78
CA LEU A 674 4.91 2.43 -14.29
C LEU A 674 4.59 3.86 -13.84
N GLY A 675 3.49 4.43 -14.36
CA GLY A 675 3.07 5.81 -14.12
C GLY A 675 3.82 6.87 -14.94
N SER A 676 4.71 6.47 -15.85
CA SER A 676 5.32 7.36 -16.85
C SER A 676 4.52 7.36 -18.16
N GLN A 677 4.70 8.39 -18.99
CA GLN A 677 4.15 8.41 -20.35
C GLN A 677 4.94 7.46 -21.27
N ILE A 678 4.24 6.81 -22.20
CA ILE A 678 4.85 5.90 -23.19
C ILE A 678 6.00 6.55 -23.98
N SER A 679 5.96 7.87 -24.16
CA SER A 679 6.98 8.67 -24.85
C SER A 679 8.32 8.75 -24.11
N HIS A 680 8.38 8.38 -22.83
CA HIS A 680 9.60 8.33 -22.03
C HIS A 680 10.30 6.96 -22.05
N LEU A 681 9.80 6.00 -22.82
CA LEU A 681 10.49 4.72 -23.00
C LEU A 681 11.87 4.93 -23.65
N PRO A 682 12.85 4.06 -23.36
CA PRO A 682 14.13 4.06 -24.08
C PRO A 682 13.95 3.62 -25.54
N GLU A 683 14.80 4.10 -26.44
CA GLU A 683 14.89 3.56 -27.81
C GLU A 683 15.44 2.11 -27.76
N PRO A 684 14.98 1.20 -28.63
CA PRO A 684 14.07 1.41 -29.77
C PRO A 684 12.56 1.38 -29.44
N TRP A 685 12.18 1.15 -28.19
CA TRP A 685 10.78 0.91 -27.82
C TRP A 685 9.90 2.16 -27.93
N ASN A 686 10.45 3.34 -27.66
CA ASN A 686 9.73 4.60 -27.84
C ASN A 686 9.15 4.73 -29.24
N SER A 687 9.98 4.60 -30.27
CA SER A 687 9.57 4.73 -31.66
C SER A 687 8.56 3.65 -32.07
N VAL A 688 8.77 2.40 -31.64
CA VAL A 688 7.87 1.27 -31.92
C VAL A 688 6.47 1.47 -31.31
N PHE A 689 6.38 1.75 -30.00
CA PHE A 689 5.10 1.92 -29.33
C PHE A 689 4.38 3.21 -29.76
N SER A 690 5.11 4.32 -29.89
CA SER A 690 4.53 5.61 -30.31
C SER A 690 3.90 5.53 -31.69
N GLN A 691 4.55 4.87 -32.66
CA GLN A 691 4.00 4.67 -33.99
C GLN A 691 2.80 3.72 -33.97
N PHE A 692 2.88 2.62 -33.22
CA PHE A 692 1.84 1.59 -33.18
C PHE A 692 0.54 2.08 -32.50
N ILE A 693 0.65 2.88 -31.44
CA ILE A 693 -0.51 3.43 -30.73
C ILE A 693 -1.33 4.36 -31.64
N VAL A 694 -0.66 5.18 -32.46
CA VAL A 694 -1.30 6.14 -33.37
C VAL A 694 -1.87 5.49 -34.63
N ASN A 695 -1.26 4.40 -35.14
CA ASN A 695 -1.68 3.71 -36.36
C ASN A 695 -3.10 3.09 -36.22
N GLU A 696 -3.97 3.07 -37.24
CA GLU A 696 -5.31 2.43 -37.13
C GLU A 696 -5.25 0.89 -37.08
N SER A 697 -4.11 0.31 -37.45
CA SER A 697 -3.92 -1.15 -37.53
C SER A 697 -3.98 -1.80 -36.14
N ARG A 698 -4.79 -2.87 -35.99
CA ARG A 698 -4.93 -3.61 -34.72
C ARG A 698 -3.79 -4.57 -34.43
N ASN A 699 -3.07 -4.97 -35.46
CA ASN A 699 -1.91 -5.85 -35.40
C ASN A 699 -0.81 -5.31 -36.32
N GLN A 700 0.44 -5.41 -35.87
CA GLN A 700 1.61 -5.04 -36.66
C GLN A 700 2.77 -5.95 -36.28
N GLN A 701 3.45 -6.50 -37.29
CA GLN A 701 4.73 -7.18 -37.09
C GLN A 701 5.85 -6.21 -37.43
N VAL A 702 6.82 -6.11 -36.54
CA VAL A 702 7.98 -5.23 -36.69
C VAL A 702 9.24 -6.05 -36.43
N GLU A 703 10.21 -5.88 -37.31
CA GLU A 703 11.55 -6.40 -37.10
C GLU A 703 12.35 -5.38 -36.30
N VAL A 704 12.87 -5.80 -35.15
CA VAL A 704 13.64 -4.94 -34.24
C VAL A 704 15.02 -5.55 -34.05
N GLU A 705 16.05 -4.73 -34.22
CA GLU A 705 17.42 -5.12 -33.93
C GLU A 705 17.70 -4.90 -32.43
N LEU A 706 17.91 -5.99 -31.70
CA LEU A 706 18.26 -5.98 -30.28
C LEU A 706 19.64 -6.61 -30.13
N GLU A 707 20.64 -5.83 -29.70
CA GLU A 707 22.02 -6.27 -29.48
C GLU A 707 22.67 -6.97 -30.71
N GLY A 708 22.32 -6.55 -31.92
CA GLY A 708 22.84 -7.12 -33.18
C GLY A 708 22.14 -8.41 -33.63
N VAL A 709 21.04 -8.80 -32.98
CA VAL A 709 20.19 -9.93 -33.39
C VAL A 709 18.84 -9.41 -33.86
N HIS A 710 18.44 -9.82 -35.06
CA HIS A 710 17.13 -9.50 -35.63
C HIS A 710 16.04 -10.31 -34.94
N ARG A 711 15.08 -9.64 -34.31
CA ARG A 711 13.90 -10.28 -33.70
C ARG A 711 12.61 -9.84 -34.36
N TRP A 712 11.67 -10.77 -34.49
CA TRP A 712 10.35 -10.54 -35.06
C TRP A 712 9.33 -10.34 -33.95
N ILE A 713 8.95 -9.09 -33.70
CA ILE A 713 8.00 -8.72 -32.65
C ILE A 713 6.62 -8.51 -33.25
N SER A 714 5.62 -9.21 -32.73
CA SER A 714 4.21 -9.04 -33.06
C SER A 714 3.53 -8.17 -32.00
N LEU A 715 2.94 -7.05 -32.43
CA LEU A 715 2.23 -6.11 -31.58
C LEU A 715 0.73 -6.21 -31.88
N HIS A 716 -0.09 -6.36 -30.86
CA HIS A 716 -1.54 -6.38 -30.95
C HIS A 716 -2.13 -5.35 -30.02
N LYS A 717 -3.14 -4.60 -30.46
CA LYS A 717 -3.85 -3.67 -29.57
C LYS A 717 -5.34 -3.94 -29.49
N ALA A 718 -5.86 -3.81 -28.28
CA ALA A 718 -7.28 -3.88 -27.96
C ALA A 718 -7.69 -2.66 -27.12
N ALA A 719 -8.85 -2.09 -27.42
CA ALA A 719 -9.43 -1.04 -26.58
C ALA A 719 -10.21 -1.69 -25.43
N ILE A 720 -9.97 -1.24 -24.21
CA ILE A 720 -10.78 -1.57 -23.03
C ILE A 720 -11.82 -0.46 -22.85
N GLY A 721 -13.11 -0.82 -22.96
CA GLY A 721 -14.22 0.10 -22.67
C GLY A 721 -15.53 -0.63 -22.38
N LEU A 722 -16.17 -0.30 -21.26
CA LEU A 722 -17.49 -0.78 -20.87
C LEU A 722 -18.59 0.00 -21.63
N GLY A 723 -19.02 -0.54 -22.76
CA GLY A 723 -20.26 -0.13 -23.43
C GLY A 723 -20.24 1.20 -24.20
N LYS A 724 -21.22 1.38 -25.09
CA LYS A 724 -21.36 2.47 -26.07
C LYS A 724 -21.48 3.90 -25.49
N LEU A 725 -21.42 4.10 -24.17
CA LEU A 725 -21.78 5.37 -23.53
C LEU A 725 -20.60 6.29 -23.18
N ASN A 726 -19.35 5.84 -23.16
CA ASN A 726 -18.19 6.69 -22.85
C ASN A 726 -16.96 6.36 -23.72
N GLN A 727 -16.95 6.82 -24.97
CA GLN A 727 -15.79 6.64 -25.88
C GLN A 727 -14.54 7.44 -25.46
N ALA A 728 -14.69 8.49 -24.64
CA ALA A 728 -13.58 9.36 -24.25
C ALA A 728 -12.59 8.75 -23.24
N ASN A 729 -12.93 7.62 -22.60
CA ASN A 729 -12.16 7.06 -21.47
C ASN A 729 -11.72 5.60 -21.71
N SER A 730 -11.48 5.25 -22.97
CA SER A 730 -11.12 3.88 -23.35
C SER A 730 -9.62 3.68 -23.22
N GLY A 731 -9.18 2.97 -22.17
CA GLY A 731 -7.79 2.51 -22.07
C GLY A 731 -7.43 1.56 -23.21
N GLN A 732 -6.14 1.41 -23.51
CA GLN A 732 -5.65 0.46 -24.51
C GLN A 732 -4.81 -0.62 -23.84
N VAL A 733 -4.91 -1.85 -24.33
CA VAL A 733 -3.97 -2.92 -24.01
C VAL A 733 -3.17 -3.23 -25.25
N VAL A 734 -1.86 -3.25 -25.10
CA VAL A 734 -0.91 -3.68 -26.11
C VAL A 734 -0.32 -5.02 -25.67
N VAL A 735 -0.47 -6.03 -26.50
CA VAL A 735 0.08 -7.37 -26.33
C VAL A 735 1.27 -7.51 -27.28
N VAL A 736 2.38 -8.03 -26.77
CA VAL A 736 3.68 -8.11 -27.45
C VAL A 736 4.18 -9.54 -27.40
N GLU A 737 4.33 -10.17 -28.56
CA GLU A 737 4.86 -11.53 -28.71
C GLU A 737 6.17 -11.52 -29.49
N ASP A 738 7.16 -12.28 -29.01
CA ASP A 738 8.36 -12.61 -29.78
C ASP A 738 8.08 -13.85 -30.63
N THR A 739 8.00 -13.67 -31.95
CA THR A 739 7.60 -14.72 -32.91
C THR A 739 8.79 -15.29 -33.71
N THR A 740 10.01 -15.01 -33.24
CA THR A 740 11.25 -15.32 -33.97
C THR A 740 11.42 -16.82 -34.22
N GLU A 741 11.19 -17.68 -33.22
CA GLU A 741 11.33 -19.14 -33.36
C GLU A 741 10.32 -19.75 -34.32
N VAL A 742 9.05 -19.31 -34.24
CA VAL A 742 7.97 -19.81 -35.10
C VAL A 742 8.28 -19.52 -36.56
N LYS A 743 8.77 -18.32 -36.87
CA LYS A 743 9.14 -17.93 -38.23
C LYS A 743 10.29 -18.75 -38.80
N MET A 744 11.28 -19.10 -37.98
CA MET A 744 12.37 -19.98 -38.42
C MET A 744 11.87 -21.41 -38.69
N LEU A 745 11.02 -21.95 -37.83
CA LEU A 745 10.44 -23.29 -38.00
C LEU A 745 9.57 -23.41 -39.25
N GLU A 746 8.72 -22.41 -39.55
CA GLU A 746 7.90 -22.39 -40.78
C GLU A 746 8.77 -22.53 -42.04
N HIS A 747 9.92 -21.86 -42.07
CA HIS A 747 10.84 -21.91 -43.20
C HIS A 747 11.48 -23.30 -43.37
N HIS A 748 11.85 -23.95 -42.26
CA HIS A 748 12.39 -25.32 -42.28
C HIS A 748 11.37 -26.37 -42.74
N VAL A 749 10.11 -26.28 -42.27
CA VAL A 749 9.06 -27.24 -42.63
C VAL A 749 8.72 -27.16 -44.12
N ALA A 750 8.62 -25.95 -44.68
CA ALA A 750 8.33 -25.75 -46.09
C ALA A 750 9.41 -26.34 -47.03
N HIS A 751 10.68 -26.37 -46.59
CA HIS A 751 11.78 -26.96 -47.34
C HIS A 751 11.70 -28.50 -47.36
N ASN A 752 11.45 -29.12 -46.20
CA ASN A 752 11.36 -30.58 -46.07
C ASN A 752 10.16 -31.17 -46.83
N GLU A 753 9.02 -30.48 -46.85
CA GLU A 753 7.83 -30.96 -47.56
C GLU A 753 8.05 -31.07 -49.08
N ARG A 754 8.83 -30.15 -49.67
CA ARG A 754 9.21 -30.22 -51.09
C ARG A 754 10.06 -31.45 -51.41
N LEU A 755 11.03 -31.78 -50.56
CA LEU A 755 11.92 -32.92 -50.75
C LEU A 755 11.16 -34.26 -50.65
N ALA A 756 10.27 -34.39 -49.66
CA ALA A 756 9.45 -35.59 -49.47
C ALA A 756 8.45 -35.85 -50.61
N SER A 757 7.95 -34.79 -51.26
CA SER A 757 7.07 -34.89 -52.44
C SER A 757 7.79 -35.49 -53.66
N VAL A 758 9.02 -35.05 -53.91
CA VAL A 758 9.86 -35.56 -55.02
C VAL A 758 10.23 -37.03 -54.80
N GLY A 759 10.52 -37.44 -53.56
CA GLY A 759 10.83 -38.82 -53.22
C GLY A 759 9.67 -39.81 -53.47
N ARG A 760 8.43 -39.43 -53.13
CA ARG A 760 7.24 -40.28 -53.37
C ARG A 760 6.96 -40.48 -54.86
N LEU A 761 7.10 -39.44 -55.68
CA LEU A 761 6.90 -39.54 -57.13
C LEU A 761 7.98 -40.42 -57.79
N ALA A 762 9.24 -40.31 -57.37
CA ALA A 762 10.35 -41.09 -57.91
C ALA A 762 10.19 -42.61 -57.68
N ALA A 763 9.71 -43.03 -56.50
CA ALA A 763 9.49 -44.45 -56.19
C ALA A 763 8.34 -45.07 -57.00
N GLY A 764 7.25 -44.32 -57.22
CA GLY A 764 6.12 -44.78 -58.04
C GLY A 764 6.48 -44.92 -59.53
N VAL A 765 7.15 -43.90 -60.09
CA VAL A 765 7.59 -43.89 -61.49
C VAL A 765 8.57 -45.03 -61.79
N ALA A 766 9.44 -45.36 -60.83
CA ALA A 766 10.40 -46.45 -61.01
C ALA A 766 9.76 -47.83 -61.16
N HIS A 767 8.69 -48.10 -60.41
CA HIS A 767 7.99 -49.37 -60.49
C HIS A 767 7.18 -49.50 -61.79
N GLU A 768 6.56 -48.40 -62.24
CA GLU A 768 5.79 -48.37 -63.49
C GLU A 768 6.65 -48.43 -64.75
N ILE A 769 7.86 -47.87 -64.72
CA ILE A 769 8.82 -47.94 -65.84
C ILE A 769 9.60 -49.26 -65.86
N GLY A 770 9.90 -49.86 -64.70
CA GLY A 770 10.67 -51.11 -64.62
C GLY A 770 9.98 -52.31 -65.28
N ASN A 771 8.66 -52.40 -65.17
CA ASN A 771 7.85 -53.49 -65.74
C ASN A 771 7.91 -53.58 -67.28
N PRO A 772 7.63 -52.50 -68.06
CA PRO A 772 7.72 -52.56 -69.52
C PRO A 772 9.16 -52.76 -70.02
N ILE A 773 10.17 -52.21 -69.33
CA ILE A 773 11.59 -52.43 -69.67
C ILE A 773 11.95 -53.90 -69.58
N THR A 774 11.52 -54.57 -68.51
CA THR A 774 11.74 -56.01 -68.32
C THR A 774 11.07 -56.81 -69.44
N GLY A 775 9.87 -56.42 -69.86
CA GLY A 775 9.19 -57.01 -71.02
C GLY A 775 9.95 -56.83 -72.34
N ILE A 776 10.44 -55.62 -72.61
CA ILE A 776 11.23 -55.30 -73.81
C ILE A 776 12.55 -56.09 -73.83
N ALA A 777 13.23 -56.18 -72.69
CA ALA A 777 14.47 -56.95 -72.56
C ALA A 777 14.23 -58.45 -72.84
N CYS A 778 13.12 -59.00 -72.33
CA CYS A 778 12.76 -60.41 -72.56
C CYS A 778 12.46 -60.70 -74.03
N LEU A 779 11.69 -59.80 -74.69
CA LEU A 779 11.42 -59.90 -76.13
C LEU A 779 12.69 -59.79 -76.98
N ALA A 780 13.60 -58.87 -76.62
CA ALA A 780 14.88 -58.71 -77.31
C ALA A 780 15.81 -59.92 -77.10
N GLN A 781 15.84 -60.51 -75.90
CA GLN A 781 16.54 -61.78 -75.64
C GLN A 781 16.00 -62.93 -76.50
N ASN A 782 14.67 -63.04 -76.62
CA ASN A 782 14.06 -64.06 -77.49
C ASN A 782 14.42 -63.84 -78.96
N LEU A 783 14.34 -62.59 -79.44
CA LEU A 783 14.77 -62.21 -80.80
C LEU A 783 16.23 -62.57 -81.09
N ARG A 784 17.10 -62.39 -80.08
CA ARG A 784 18.51 -62.76 -80.17
C ARG A 784 18.72 -64.29 -80.18
N TYR A 785 17.89 -65.04 -79.44
CA TYR A 785 18.01 -66.49 -79.36
C TYR A 785 17.47 -67.20 -80.62
N ASP A 786 16.35 -66.72 -81.15
CA ASP A 786 15.64 -67.36 -82.27
C ASP A 786 16.23 -67.03 -83.65
N SER A 787 17.02 -65.96 -83.78
CA SER A 787 17.55 -65.49 -85.06
C SER A 787 19.04 -65.74 -85.23
N LYS A 788 19.47 -66.07 -86.44
CA LYS A 788 20.89 -66.20 -86.83
C LYS A 788 21.37 -65.11 -87.79
N GLN A 789 20.49 -64.17 -88.16
CA GLN A 789 20.85 -63.06 -89.04
C GLN A 789 21.62 -61.99 -88.24
N PRO A 790 22.83 -61.60 -88.69
CA PRO A 790 23.69 -60.68 -87.95
C PRO A 790 23.05 -59.31 -87.73
N GLU A 791 22.24 -58.80 -88.66
CA GLU A 791 21.52 -57.52 -88.52
C GLU A 791 20.47 -57.54 -87.40
N ILE A 792 19.79 -58.67 -87.20
CA ILE A 792 18.77 -58.84 -86.15
C ILE A 792 19.44 -59.04 -84.79
N LEU A 793 20.56 -59.77 -84.75
CA LEU A 793 21.35 -59.96 -83.53
C LEU A 793 21.90 -58.62 -83.03
N ASP A 794 22.46 -57.79 -83.92
CA ASP A 794 22.98 -56.47 -83.57
C ASP A 794 21.86 -55.54 -83.07
N SER A 795 20.69 -55.58 -83.72
CA SER A 795 19.51 -54.83 -83.28
C SER A 795 19.01 -55.29 -81.90
N ALA A 796 19.00 -56.60 -81.63
CA ALA A 796 18.58 -57.15 -80.34
C ALA A 796 19.56 -56.78 -79.21
N ASP A 797 20.87 -56.81 -79.48
CA ASP A 797 21.88 -56.38 -78.52
C ASP A 797 21.79 -54.87 -78.24
N GLN A 798 21.53 -54.04 -79.26
CA GLN A 798 21.27 -52.61 -79.05
C GLN A 798 20.04 -52.36 -78.17
N ILE A 799 18.94 -53.11 -78.35
CA ILE A 799 17.74 -53.01 -77.50
C ILE A 799 18.05 -53.45 -76.06
N LEU A 800 18.84 -54.51 -75.88
CA LEU A 800 19.25 -54.97 -74.55
C LEU A 800 20.14 -53.95 -73.83
N ASP A 801 21.02 -53.27 -74.55
CA ASP A 801 21.84 -52.22 -73.94
C ASP A 801 21.03 -50.96 -73.61
N GLN A 802 20.02 -50.61 -74.41
CA GLN A 802 19.10 -49.52 -74.06
C GLN A 802 18.25 -49.85 -72.83
N THR A 803 17.75 -51.08 -72.71
CA THR A 803 16.98 -51.49 -71.52
C THR A 803 17.85 -51.47 -70.25
N LYS A 804 19.08 -52.00 -70.30
CA LYS A 804 20.06 -51.88 -69.20
C LYS A 804 20.37 -50.43 -68.83
N ARG A 805 20.44 -49.53 -69.82
CA ARG A 805 20.68 -48.10 -69.58
C ARG A 805 19.52 -47.45 -68.84
N ILE A 806 18.29 -47.73 -69.26
CA ILE A 806 17.11 -47.15 -68.61
C ILE A 806 16.96 -47.71 -67.18
N SER A 807 17.21 -49.01 -66.96
CA SER A 807 17.22 -49.59 -65.60
C SER A 807 18.21 -48.90 -64.67
N ARG A 808 19.42 -48.58 -65.13
CA ARG A 808 20.42 -47.84 -64.33
C ARG A 808 19.94 -46.43 -63.94
N ILE A 809 19.28 -45.72 -64.86
CA ILE A 809 18.75 -44.37 -64.61
C ILE A 809 17.62 -44.44 -63.58
N VAL A 810 16.70 -45.38 -63.74
CA VAL A 810 15.59 -45.60 -62.80
C VAL A 810 16.10 -45.96 -61.40
N GLN A 811 17.09 -46.85 -61.30
CA GLN A 811 17.66 -47.27 -60.03
C GLN A 811 18.44 -46.15 -59.31
N SER A 812 19.05 -45.24 -60.07
CA SER A 812 19.66 -44.00 -59.55
C SER A 812 18.60 -43.03 -58.99
N LEU A 813 17.41 -43.00 -59.59
CA LEU A 813 16.29 -42.17 -59.13
C LEU A 813 15.65 -42.71 -57.83
N VAL A 814 15.56 -44.04 -57.69
CA VAL A 814 15.01 -44.72 -56.49
C VAL A 814 15.96 -44.64 -55.30
N SER A 815 17.27 -44.80 -55.53
CA SER A 815 18.27 -44.63 -54.47
C SER A 815 18.27 -43.21 -53.91
N PHE A 816 18.08 -42.20 -54.76
CA PHE A 816 17.88 -40.81 -54.32
C PHE A 816 16.59 -40.60 -53.50
N SER A 817 15.51 -41.32 -53.79
CA SER A 817 14.24 -41.16 -53.08
C SER A 817 14.19 -41.82 -51.69
N HIS A 818 15.02 -42.83 -51.45
CA HIS A 818 15.09 -43.56 -50.17
C HIS A 818 16.08 -42.95 -49.17
N SER A 819 16.75 -41.85 -49.52
CA SER A 819 17.76 -41.19 -48.68
C SER A 819 17.22 -40.73 -47.32
N GLY A 820 15.91 -40.47 -47.18
CA GLY A 820 15.31 -39.86 -45.98
C GLY A 820 14.46 -40.76 -45.06
N THR A 821 14.41 -42.09 -45.23
CA THR A 821 13.44 -42.95 -44.52
C THR A 821 14.01 -44.08 -43.66
N THR A 822 15.32 -44.09 -43.36
CA THR A 822 15.91 -45.07 -42.45
C THR A 822 16.58 -44.33 -41.30
N GLU A 823 16.24 -44.68 -40.05
CA GLU A 823 16.99 -44.22 -38.87
C GLU A 823 18.46 -44.53 -39.10
N VAL A 824 19.27 -43.48 -39.30
CA VAL A 824 20.70 -43.61 -39.53
C VAL A 824 21.32 -44.05 -38.20
N ALA A 825 21.79 -45.29 -38.13
CA ALA A 825 22.56 -45.77 -36.99
C ALA A 825 23.91 -45.04 -36.99
N MET A 826 24.00 -43.97 -36.20
CA MET A 826 25.19 -43.14 -36.10
C MET A 826 26.25 -43.84 -35.23
N GLU A 827 27.15 -44.59 -35.87
CA GLU A 827 28.21 -45.39 -35.24
C GLU A 827 29.59 -44.73 -35.39
N PRO A 828 30.60 -45.09 -34.57
CA PRO A 828 31.97 -44.65 -34.79
C PRO A 828 32.55 -45.28 -36.06
N VAL A 829 32.92 -44.45 -37.03
CA VAL A 829 33.44 -44.85 -38.35
C VAL A 829 34.82 -44.25 -38.58
N TYR A 830 35.79 -45.08 -38.93
CA TYR A 830 37.14 -44.64 -39.29
C TYR A 830 37.20 -44.17 -40.74
N VAL A 831 37.60 -42.91 -40.94
CA VAL A 831 37.66 -42.28 -42.27
C VAL A 831 38.60 -43.02 -43.21
N PHE A 832 39.74 -43.50 -42.69
CA PHE A 832 40.72 -44.26 -43.45
C PHE A 832 40.12 -45.52 -44.07
N GLU A 833 39.28 -46.25 -43.32
CA GLU A 833 38.66 -47.50 -43.78
C GLU A 833 37.65 -47.26 -44.90
N CYS A 834 36.77 -46.26 -44.74
CA CYS A 834 35.81 -45.88 -45.78
C CYS A 834 36.49 -45.44 -47.08
N ALA A 835 37.55 -44.62 -46.97
CA ALA A 835 38.31 -44.18 -48.13
C ALA A 835 39.05 -45.36 -48.79
N GLN A 836 39.63 -46.26 -48.00
CA GLN A 836 40.34 -47.44 -48.51
C GLN A 836 39.39 -48.41 -49.22
N GLU A 837 38.23 -48.69 -48.63
CA GLU A 837 37.20 -49.55 -49.22
C GLU A 837 36.73 -49.01 -50.58
N ALA A 838 36.48 -47.69 -50.67
CA ALA A 838 36.13 -47.05 -51.92
C ALA A 838 37.24 -47.15 -52.99
N ILE A 839 38.51 -46.99 -52.58
CA ILE A 839 39.68 -47.14 -53.46
C ILE A 839 39.82 -48.58 -53.97
N ASP A 840 39.67 -49.57 -53.08
CA ASP A 840 39.78 -50.99 -53.42
C ASP A 840 38.70 -51.40 -54.42
N LEU A 841 37.45 -50.95 -54.21
CA LEU A 841 36.34 -51.18 -55.12
C LEU A 841 36.57 -50.58 -56.51
N LEU A 842 37.12 -49.37 -56.58
CA LEU A 842 37.43 -48.71 -57.85
C LEU A 842 38.64 -49.32 -58.55
N SER A 843 39.55 -49.96 -57.81
CA SER A 843 40.78 -50.60 -58.32
C SER A 843 40.56 -51.99 -58.93
N LEU A 844 39.42 -52.65 -58.63
CA LEU A 844 39.06 -53.96 -59.18
C LEU A 844 38.80 -53.95 -60.71
N ASN A 845 38.52 -52.78 -61.28
CA ASN A 845 38.19 -52.62 -62.69
C ASN A 845 39.45 -52.38 -63.55
N LYS A 846 40.21 -53.47 -63.81
CA LYS A 846 41.55 -53.45 -64.42
C LYS A 846 41.62 -52.98 -65.89
N GLU A 847 40.49 -52.89 -66.60
CA GLU A 847 40.47 -52.51 -68.03
C GLU A 847 40.59 -50.99 -68.27
N VAL A 848 40.58 -50.15 -67.22
CA VAL A 848 40.45 -48.68 -67.36
C VAL A 848 41.43 -47.85 -66.49
N THR A 849 42.22 -48.43 -65.58
CA THR A 849 42.98 -47.63 -64.58
C THR A 849 44.32 -47.09 -65.08
N GLN A 850 44.32 -45.86 -65.62
CA GLN A 850 45.52 -45.01 -65.78
C GLN A 850 45.78 -44.08 -64.57
N VAL A 851 44.93 -44.12 -63.54
CA VAL A 851 44.94 -43.21 -62.38
C VAL A 851 45.41 -43.94 -61.11
N SER A 852 46.30 -43.32 -60.33
CA SER A 852 46.74 -43.82 -59.02
C SER A 852 45.96 -43.14 -57.89
N PHE A 853 45.34 -43.94 -57.02
CA PHE A 853 44.69 -43.45 -55.80
C PHE A 853 45.63 -43.63 -54.60
N THR A 854 45.86 -42.56 -53.86
CA THR A 854 46.71 -42.56 -52.66
C THR A 854 45.88 -42.17 -51.44
N ASN A 855 45.70 -43.10 -50.50
CA ASN A 855 45.05 -42.82 -49.22
C ASN A 855 46.09 -42.32 -48.20
N LEU A 856 46.00 -41.04 -47.83
CA LEU A 856 46.82 -40.36 -46.83
C LEU A 856 45.98 -39.91 -45.63
N ALA A 857 44.79 -40.49 -45.44
CA ALA A 857 43.99 -40.24 -44.24
C ALA A 857 44.68 -40.83 -43.00
N ASP A 858 44.48 -40.22 -41.84
CA ASP A 858 44.99 -40.73 -40.57
C ASP A 858 44.10 -41.91 -40.13
N PRO A 859 44.68 -43.10 -39.85
CA PRO A 859 43.92 -44.25 -39.38
C PRO A 859 43.14 -44.02 -38.08
N ASN A 860 43.50 -43.02 -37.27
CA ASN A 860 42.85 -42.71 -36.00
C ASN A 860 41.71 -41.69 -36.13
N HIS A 861 41.50 -41.09 -37.30
CA HIS A 861 40.42 -40.14 -37.50
C HIS A 861 39.06 -40.85 -37.57
N CYS A 862 38.31 -40.72 -36.48
CA CYS A 862 36.99 -41.32 -36.30
C CYS A 862 35.89 -40.26 -36.31
N VAL A 863 34.86 -40.47 -37.13
CA VAL A 863 33.66 -39.63 -37.20
C VAL A 863 32.44 -40.43 -36.73
N LYS A 864 31.35 -39.75 -36.38
CA LYS A 864 30.09 -40.42 -36.06
C LYS A 864 29.21 -40.47 -37.31
N GLY A 865 28.87 -41.66 -37.80
CA GLY A 865 28.15 -41.80 -39.07
C GLY A 865 27.77 -43.22 -39.45
N ASP A 866 27.17 -43.34 -40.64
CA ASP A 866 26.90 -44.61 -41.30
C ASP A 866 28.03 -44.95 -42.27
N GLN A 867 28.73 -46.06 -42.00
CA GLN A 867 29.88 -46.50 -42.79
C GLN A 867 29.53 -46.68 -44.28
N GLN A 868 28.37 -47.26 -44.60
CA GLN A 868 27.97 -47.51 -45.99
C GLN A 868 27.69 -46.20 -46.73
N ARG A 869 26.99 -45.25 -46.08
CA ARG A 869 26.71 -43.93 -46.67
C ARG A 869 27.97 -43.10 -46.85
N LEU A 870 28.90 -43.14 -45.89
CA LEU A 870 30.19 -42.45 -46.02
C LEU A 870 31.09 -43.08 -47.09
N THR A 871 31.16 -44.42 -47.18
CA THR A 871 31.84 -45.11 -48.30
C THR A 871 31.22 -44.70 -49.65
N GLN A 872 29.90 -44.53 -49.73
CA GLN A 872 29.21 -44.04 -50.93
C GLN A 872 29.60 -42.61 -51.32
N VAL A 873 29.87 -41.73 -50.34
CA VAL A 873 30.41 -40.38 -50.58
C VAL A 873 31.78 -40.48 -51.25
N PHE A 874 32.68 -41.32 -50.72
CA PHE A 874 34.01 -41.52 -51.30
C PHE A 874 33.96 -42.14 -52.70
N ILE A 875 33.09 -43.13 -52.94
CA ILE A 875 32.91 -43.72 -54.28
C ILE A 875 32.52 -42.64 -55.31
N ASN A 876 31.56 -41.77 -54.96
CA ASN A 876 31.11 -40.70 -55.85
C ASN A 876 32.20 -39.65 -56.12
N LEU A 877 32.93 -39.24 -55.08
CA LEU A 877 34.01 -38.25 -55.21
C LEU A 877 35.21 -38.82 -56.00
N LEU A 878 35.67 -40.02 -55.65
CA LEU A 878 36.81 -40.67 -56.32
C LEU A 878 36.49 -41.06 -57.76
N SER A 879 35.25 -41.47 -58.06
CA SER A 879 34.82 -41.71 -59.44
C SER A 879 34.74 -40.41 -60.24
N ASN A 880 34.29 -39.31 -59.64
CA ASN A 880 34.29 -38.01 -60.32
C ASN A 880 35.71 -37.50 -60.58
N ALA A 881 36.61 -37.64 -59.61
CA ALA A 881 38.03 -37.34 -59.75
C ALA A 881 38.67 -38.16 -60.88
N ARG A 882 38.47 -39.49 -60.89
CA ARG A 882 38.95 -40.37 -61.96
C ARG A 882 38.50 -39.92 -63.35
N ASP A 883 37.20 -39.65 -63.48
CA ASP A 883 36.60 -39.31 -64.78
C ASP A 883 37.04 -37.92 -65.29
N ALA A 884 37.54 -37.05 -64.40
CA ALA A 884 38.10 -35.74 -64.76
C ALA A 884 39.54 -35.82 -65.33
N MET A 885 40.15 -37.02 -65.38
CA MET A 885 41.51 -37.26 -65.85
C MET A 885 41.52 -38.15 -67.09
N SER A 886 41.92 -37.61 -68.25
CA SER A 886 41.84 -38.29 -69.56
C SER A 886 43.10 -39.04 -70.01
N GLY A 887 44.22 -38.96 -69.28
CA GLY A 887 45.51 -39.57 -69.66
C GLY A 887 46.37 -40.08 -68.50
N GLY A 888 45.73 -40.38 -67.36
CA GLY A 888 46.37 -40.74 -66.10
C GLY A 888 46.63 -39.55 -65.17
N GLY A 889 46.75 -39.83 -63.86
CA GLY A 889 46.85 -38.81 -62.82
C GLY A 889 46.81 -39.40 -61.41
N GLU A 890 46.87 -38.54 -60.39
CA GLU A 890 46.93 -38.94 -58.98
C GLU A 890 45.77 -38.29 -58.19
N VAL A 891 45.02 -39.11 -57.45
CA VAL A 891 44.00 -38.63 -56.49
C VAL A 891 44.48 -38.90 -55.09
N LYS A 892 44.47 -37.89 -54.23
CA LYS A 892 44.86 -37.99 -52.82
C LYS A 892 43.67 -37.77 -51.92
N VAL A 893 43.50 -38.64 -50.94
CA VAL A 893 42.58 -38.43 -49.82
C VAL A 893 43.42 -38.11 -48.59
N ILE A 894 43.29 -36.89 -48.07
CA ILE A 894 44.04 -36.40 -46.91
C ILE A 894 43.03 -36.07 -45.82
N SER A 895 43.30 -36.42 -44.58
CA SER A 895 42.46 -36.01 -43.46
C SER A 895 43.29 -35.29 -42.41
N HIS A 896 42.75 -34.21 -41.84
CA HIS A 896 43.37 -33.47 -40.76
C HIS A 896 42.36 -33.15 -39.67
N GLU A 897 42.81 -33.17 -38.43
CA GLU A 897 42.00 -32.80 -37.27
C GLU A 897 42.02 -31.28 -37.08
N LYS A 898 40.84 -30.69 -36.85
CA LYS A 898 40.68 -29.26 -36.54
C LYS A 898 39.61 -29.08 -35.47
N ASP A 899 40.05 -28.72 -34.26
CA ASP A 899 39.22 -28.55 -33.06
C ASP A 899 38.30 -29.75 -32.77
N HIS A 900 36.99 -29.60 -32.97
CA HIS A 900 35.96 -30.63 -32.78
C HIS A 900 35.54 -31.32 -34.09
N THR A 901 36.31 -31.16 -35.16
CA THR A 901 35.98 -31.67 -36.50
C THR A 901 37.15 -32.41 -37.15
N ILE A 902 36.83 -33.36 -38.02
CA ILE A 902 37.77 -33.98 -38.95
C ILE A 902 37.47 -33.40 -40.32
N VAL A 903 38.50 -32.82 -40.93
CA VAL A 903 38.45 -32.25 -42.28
C VAL A 903 39.11 -33.24 -43.24
N ILE A 904 38.43 -33.56 -44.33
CA ILE A 904 38.81 -34.58 -45.30
C ILE A 904 38.90 -33.90 -46.66
N ASP A 905 40.10 -33.80 -47.21
CA ASP A 905 40.39 -33.24 -48.52
C ASP A 905 40.57 -34.37 -49.54
N VAL A 906 39.72 -34.37 -50.57
CA VAL A 906 39.90 -35.20 -51.76
C VAL A 906 40.42 -34.31 -52.88
N GLU A 907 41.67 -34.52 -53.28
CA GLU A 907 42.38 -33.72 -54.28
C GLU A 907 42.68 -34.52 -55.53
N ASP A 908 42.34 -33.97 -56.69
CA ASP A 908 42.73 -34.49 -57.99
C ASP A 908 43.49 -33.45 -58.83
N ASN A 909 44.27 -33.95 -59.79
CA ASN A 909 44.98 -33.16 -60.79
C ASN A 909 44.31 -33.19 -62.17
N GLY A 910 42.98 -33.33 -62.21
CA GLY A 910 42.18 -33.34 -63.44
C GLY A 910 41.95 -31.96 -64.05
N SER A 911 41.02 -31.86 -64.99
CA SER A 911 40.78 -30.62 -65.76
C SER A 911 40.23 -29.43 -64.95
N GLY A 912 39.83 -29.65 -63.69
CA GLY A 912 39.13 -28.65 -62.88
C GLY A 912 37.68 -28.40 -63.33
N ILE A 913 36.94 -27.58 -62.56
CA ILE A 913 35.52 -27.28 -62.75
C ILE A 913 35.34 -25.81 -63.12
N ALA A 914 34.56 -25.53 -64.18
CA ALA A 914 34.27 -24.16 -64.59
C ALA A 914 33.43 -23.41 -63.53
N PRO A 915 33.68 -22.10 -63.28
CA PRO A 915 32.98 -21.33 -62.23
C PRO A 915 31.44 -21.29 -62.38
N GLU A 916 30.95 -21.41 -63.60
CA GLU A 916 29.51 -21.44 -63.91
C GLU A 916 28.83 -22.72 -63.42
N VAL A 917 29.54 -23.85 -63.52
CA VAL A 917 29.05 -25.16 -63.06
C VAL A 917 29.17 -25.26 -61.53
N LEU A 918 30.23 -24.67 -60.95
CA LEU A 918 30.49 -24.71 -59.51
C LEU A 918 29.34 -24.09 -58.69
N LYS A 919 28.67 -23.05 -59.20
CA LYS A 919 27.51 -22.42 -58.55
C LYS A 919 26.27 -23.32 -58.46
N ARG A 920 26.17 -24.33 -59.32
CA ARG A 920 24.99 -25.20 -59.46
C ARG A 920 25.33 -26.67 -59.22
N ILE A 921 26.53 -26.97 -58.74
CA ILE A 921 27.07 -28.33 -58.66
C ILE A 921 26.32 -29.23 -57.69
N TYR A 922 25.62 -28.64 -56.71
CA TYR A 922 24.79 -29.36 -55.75
C TYR A 922 23.33 -29.51 -56.23
N GLU A 923 22.94 -28.88 -57.34
CA GLU A 923 21.61 -29.09 -57.93
C GLU A 923 21.53 -30.47 -58.61
N PRO A 924 20.43 -31.23 -58.42
CA PRO A 924 20.23 -32.51 -59.11
C PRO A 924 20.27 -32.37 -60.65
N PHE A 925 20.82 -33.38 -61.32
CA PHE A 925 20.94 -33.51 -62.79
C PHE A 925 21.97 -32.60 -63.47
N VAL A 926 22.77 -31.86 -62.71
CA VAL A 926 23.89 -31.07 -63.26
C VAL A 926 25.08 -31.98 -63.54
N THR A 927 25.51 -32.08 -64.81
CA THR A 927 26.67 -32.89 -65.24
C THR A 927 27.38 -32.24 -66.42
N THR A 928 28.71 -32.39 -66.47
CA THR A 928 29.57 -31.93 -67.57
C THR A 928 29.93 -33.06 -68.56
N LYS A 929 29.47 -34.29 -68.32
CA LYS A 929 29.75 -35.50 -69.13
C LYS A 929 28.81 -35.63 -70.33
N ASP A 930 29.28 -36.29 -71.39
CA ASP A 930 28.47 -36.60 -72.59
C ASP A 930 27.13 -37.28 -72.24
N PRO A 931 26.06 -37.04 -73.02
CA PRO A 931 24.75 -37.64 -72.80
C PRO A 931 24.81 -39.17 -72.65
N GLY A 932 24.55 -39.68 -71.44
CA GLY A 932 24.57 -41.11 -71.12
C GLY A 932 25.79 -41.62 -70.33
N LYS A 933 26.79 -40.78 -70.07
CA LYS A 933 27.95 -41.12 -69.23
C LYS A 933 27.88 -40.59 -67.79
N GLY A 934 26.94 -39.71 -67.46
CA GLY A 934 26.75 -39.19 -66.10
C GLY A 934 25.27 -38.90 -65.79
N THR A 935 24.84 -39.20 -64.56
CA THR A 935 23.45 -38.98 -64.09
C THR A 935 23.21 -37.60 -63.51
N GLY A 936 24.28 -36.87 -63.13
CA GLY A 936 24.19 -35.57 -62.46
C GLY A 936 23.60 -35.62 -61.05
N LEU A 937 23.44 -36.80 -60.46
CA LEU A 937 22.86 -37.01 -59.13
C LEU A 937 23.91 -37.25 -58.03
N GLY A 938 25.16 -37.51 -58.42
CA GLY A 938 26.22 -37.90 -57.48
C GLY A 938 26.57 -36.79 -56.48
N MET A 939 26.72 -35.54 -56.95
CA MET A 939 27.12 -34.43 -56.08
C MET A 939 25.99 -33.93 -55.17
N SER A 940 24.74 -33.96 -55.65
CA SER A 940 23.59 -33.68 -54.79
C SER A 940 23.44 -34.73 -53.69
N LEU A 941 23.74 -36.00 -53.98
CA LEU A 941 23.74 -37.07 -52.97
C LEU A 941 24.86 -36.90 -51.95
N VAL A 942 26.07 -36.53 -52.40
CA VAL A 942 27.19 -36.23 -51.49
C VAL A 942 26.81 -35.07 -50.55
N TYR A 943 26.21 -34.00 -51.08
CA TYR A 943 25.76 -32.88 -50.26
C TYR A 943 24.74 -33.31 -49.20
N SER A 944 23.70 -34.06 -49.57
CA SER A 944 22.69 -34.56 -48.64
C SER A 944 23.26 -35.48 -47.57
N ILE A 945 24.13 -36.44 -47.93
CA ILE A 945 24.73 -37.36 -46.96
C ILE A 945 25.62 -36.60 -45.98
N VAL A 946 26.44 -35.65 -46.43
CA VAL A 946 27.31 -34.86 -45.55
C VAL A 946 26.47 -34.00 -44.58
N GLU A 947 25.38 -33.41 -45.04
CA GLU A 947 24.46 -32.61 -44.21
C GLU A 947 23.73 -33.48 -43.17
N GLU A 948 23.27 -34.68 -43.54
CA GLU A 948 22.69 -35.68 -42.62
C GLU A 948 23.67 -36.10 -41.51
N HIS A 949 24.98 -36.02 -41.79
CA HIS A 949 26.05 -36.32 -40.83
C HIS A 949 26.54 -35.08 -40.07
N TYR A 950 25.77 -33.99 -40.08
CA TYR A 950 26.10 -32.69 -39.45
C TYR A 950 27.42 -32.08 -39.96
N GLY A 951 27.80 -32.42 -41.19
CA GLY A 951 29.01 -31.95 -41.83
C GLY A 951 28.80 -30.79 -42.80
N GLN A 952 29.90 -30.25 -43.33
CA GLN A 952 29.92 -29.24 -44.38
C GLN A 952 30.78 -29.71 -45.55
N ILE A 953 30.41 -29.33 -46.77
CA ILE A 953 31.19 -29.61 -47.99
C ILE A 953 31.56 -28.31 -48.71
N ALA A 954 32.83 -28.16 -49.06
CA ALA A 954 33.37 -27.06 -49.84
C ALA A 954 34.15 -27.60 -51.05
N ILE A 955 34.06 -26.91 -52.19
CA ILE A 955 34.75 -27.30 -53.41
C ILE A 955 35.60 -26.13 -53.89
N HIS A 956 36.90 -26.37 -54.00
CA HIS A 956 37.89 -25.42 -54.52
C HIS A 956 38.40 -25.93 -55.87
N SER A 957 38.00 -25.26 -56.95
CA SER A 957 38.46 -25.58 -58.30
C SER A 957 38.34 -24.36 -59.24
N PRO A 958 39.29 -24.15 -60.17
CA PRO A 958 40.54 -24.90 -60.35
C PRO A 958 41.57 -24.59 -59.25
N LEU A 959 42.39 -25.58 -58.86
CA LEU A 959 43.49 -25.39 -57.90
C LEU A 959 44.68 -24.63 -58.51
N ASP A 960 44.94 -24.84 -59.80
CA ASP A 960 45.93 -24.11 -60.60
C ASP A 960 45.29 -23.64 -61.91
N SER A 961 45.41 -22.36 -62.22
CA SER A 961 44.84 -21.74 -63.42
C SER A 961 45.44 -22.24 -64.74
N GLU A 962 46.65 -22.82 -64.75
CA GLU A 962 47.28 -23.40 -65.94
C GLU A 962 47.20 -24.93 -66.00
N LYS A 963 47.15 -25.62 -64.84
CA LYS A 963 47.19 -27.10 -64.76
C LYS A 963 45.87 -27.77 -64.37
N GLY A 964 44.87 -27.02 -63.91
CA GLY A 964 43.58 -27.56 -63.47
C GLY A 964 43.57 -28.02 -62.00
N GLY A 965 42.76 -29.03 -61.70
CA GLY A 965 42.63 -29.69 -60.39
C GLY A 965 41.42 -29.26 -59.56
N THR A 966 40.91 -30.17 -58.74
CA THR A 966 39.78 -29.93 -57.83
C THR A 966 40.13 -30.46 -56.43
N ARG A 967 39.86 -29.65 -55.41
CA ARG A 967 39.83 -30.08 -54.00
C ARG A 967 38.41 -30.04 -53.49
N VAL A 968 37.93 -31.19 -53.02
CA VAL A 968 36.66 -31.29 -52.30
C VAL A 968 36.98 -31.50 -50.83
N THR A 969 36.61 -30.53 -49.99
CA THR A 969 36.83 -30.53 -48.55
C THR A 969 35.53 -30.89 -47.84
N ILE A 970 35.52 -31.99 -47.10
CA ILE A 970 34.40 -32.41 -46.24
C ILE A 970 34.80 -32.20 -44.79
N THR A 971 34.00 -31.49 -44.01
CA THR A 971 34.19 -31.29 -42.58
C THR A 971 33.11 -32.07 -41.82
N LEU A 972 33.51 -33.02 -40.97
CA LEU A 972 32.59 -33.84 -40.15
C LEU A 972 32.90 -33.68 -38.65
N PRO A 973 31.91 -33.81 -37.76
CA PRO A 973 32.14 -33.82 -36.32
C PRO A 973 33.05 -34.97 -35.90
N ARG A 974 34.09 -34.67 -35.13
CA ARG A 974 35.01 -35.67 -34.60
C ARG A 974 34.32 -36.51 -33.53
N TYR A 975 34.49 -37.82 -33.60
CA TYR A 975 34.11 -38.74 -32.53
C TYR A 975 35.33 -39.11 -31.68
N THR A 976 35.34 -38.68 -30.42
CA THR A 976 36.39 -39.01 -29.45
C THR A 976 35.93 -40.18 -28.59
N LEU A 977 36.67 -41.31 -28.63
CA LEU A 977 36.51 -42.37 -27.64
C LEU A 977 37.00 -41.84 -26.29
N LEU A 978 36.09 -41.66 -25.32
CA LEU A 978 36.45 -41.34 -23.94
C LEU A 978 37.27 -42.52 -23.36
N SER A 979 38.59 -42.41 -23.38
CA SER A 979 39.47 -43.24 -22.55
C SER A 979 39.19 -42.92 -21.08
N GLY A 980 38.84 -43.96 -20.32
CA GLY A 980 38.11 -43.86 -19.06
C GLY A 980 38.74 -43.01 -17.96
N GLU A 981 37.88 -42.25 -17.29
CA GLU A 981 38.07 -41.77 -15.93
C GLU A 981 36.83 -42.08 -15.10
N ASN A 982 37.12 -42.53 -13.87
CA ASN A 982 36.24 -43.05 -12.83
C ASN A 982 34.88 -42.35 -12.69
N SER A 983 33.82 -43.15 -12.80
CA SER A 983 32.50 -42.85 -12.25
C SER A 983 32.52 -43.01 -10.73
N GLU A 984 32.76 -41.93 -10.00
CA GLU A 984 32.24 -41.77 -8.64
C GLU A 984 30.74 -41.47 -8.75
N VAL A 985 29.94 -42.49 -8.45
CA VAL A 985 28.49 -42.40 -8.26
C VAL A 985 28.27 -42.05 -6.79
N ASP A 986 27.89 -40.81 -6.51
CA ASP A 986 27.33 -40.42 -5.23
C ASP A 986 25.95 -41.09 -5.07
N HIS A 987 25.92 -42.07 -4.16
CA HIS A 987 24.74 -42.66 -3.58
C HIS A 987 24.28 -41.82 -2.39
N GLU A 988 23.03 -41.38 -2.38
CA GLU A 988 22.16 -41.20 -1.20
C GLU A 988 20.71 -41.02 -1.74
N GLU A 989 19.86 -42.05 -1.87
CA GLU A 989 19.02 -42.70 -0.84
C GLU A 989 18.25 -41.67 0.03
N GLN A 990 16.91 -41.65 0.17
CA GLN A 990 15.92 -42.73 0.29
C GLN A 990 14.50 -42.19 0.05
N HIS A 991 13.68 -43.01 -0.63
CA HIS A 991 12.22 -43.05 -0.53
C HIS A 991 11.84 -43.65 0.82
N GLU A 992 10.87 -43.06 1.54
CA GLU A 992 10.09 -43.76 2.58
C GLU A 992 8.65 -44.01 2.10
N PRO A 993 7.99 -45.07 2.59
CA PRO A 993 6.88 -45.74 1.91
C PRO A 993 5.49 -45.29 2.39
N HIS A 994 4.51 -45.50 1.52
CA HIS A 994 3.08 -45.54 1.86
C HIS A 994 2.78 -46.49 3.03
N PRO A 995 1.73 -46.17 3.81
CA PRO A 995 0.69 -47.18 4.04
C PRO A 995 -0.75 -46.65 3.91
N ASP A 996 -1.61 -47.57 3.48
CA ASP A 996 -3.07 -47.60 3.40
C ASP A 996 -3.90 -46.57 4.21
N ARG A 997 -4.67 -45.73 3.50
CA ARG A 997 -6.15 -45.62 3.62
C ARG A 997 -6.77 -44.74 2.54
#